data_AF-A0AAX2J0P7-F1
#
_entry.id   AF-A0AAX2J0P7-F1
#
_cell.length_a   1.000
_cell.length_b   1.000
_cell.length_c   1.000
_cell.angle_alpha   90.00
_cell.angle_beta   90.00
_cell.angle_gamma   90.00
#
_symmetry.space_group_name_H-M   'P 1'
#
loop_
_entity.id
_entity.type
_entity.pdbx_description
1 polymer ?
#
loop_
_entity_poly.entity_id
_entity_poly.type
_entity_poly.pdbx_seq_one_letter_code
_entity_poly.pdbx_strand_id
1 'polypeptide(L)'
;MQDVEPGKLTWWQENCRNDHTLYRALHYLDVNACALNMGLYMEKMLINAMQTEEIRVALIKNNQLFDLDIECPGEIKKKGNIYKAIVTRREPSLDAVFVEYGSKRQGFLPLKEIAPEYLSKNPEEFGDEKPPITSLIREGQELLIQVDKEERGNKGAALTTFITLAGCYLVLMPNNPHSGGISRRIEGEERDELRETLNALTLPEDMGLIIRTAGVGKSLEELQDDLNMLCNQWQSIKEAYNSELAPCLIHQEGDVIIRSIRDNLRKSISEIIIDDQISYIKAKQYIERVKPEFLPNLKLYNSSIPLFNFYQIESQIETAYQRQVMLPSGGALVIDRTEALVSIDINSAKATGGADIEATALNTNLEAADEIARQLRLRDLGGLVVIDFIDMSSSKNQREVENRLKEALQADRARIQVGRISRFGLLEMSRQRLRLSLGETAQEVCPRCEGRGTVRSIQSHGLSITRLIEEEALKEKTAEIQVQLPPEMATFIMNEKRNFIRDIEKRHSVSVVVIANPYLHPPQYTITRLKEDNVGKSKKPSYSLIQQPEVQVPSSDKEPASHDEPAVKSFAEHRAIKHPHTSFIKRLWTSLFGGHSAAAHTATQEPGKKHHHRAQNQGKHTSSKNSGGDKRQQGSNPNRRRRSGGGQQRSSSGNTNATANTSQQRKKSNTNQQSHGGQQGNRSIPAKNEGNKKREAILAKEQEEK
;
A
#
# COMPACT_ATOMS: atom_id res chain seq x y z
N MET A 1 -54.96 2.47 14.35
CA MET A 1 -56.38 2.06 14.40
C MET A 1 -56.45 0.65 14.98
N GLN A 2 -57.58 0.30 15.58
CA GLN A 2 -57.81 -1.02 16.19
C GLN A 2 -58.47 -1.96 15.16
N ASP A 3 -58.89 -3.14 15.65
CA ASP A 3 -59.85 -4.08 15.06
C ASP A 3 -59.34 -5.03 13.96
N VAL A 4 -59.25 -6.31 14.33
CA VAL A 4 -59.18 -7.48 13.43
C VAL A 4 -60.03 -8.59 14.05
N GLU A 5 -61.06 -9.06 13.34
CA GLU A 5 -61.95 -10.12 13.82
C GLU A 5 -61.38 -11.55 13.58
N PRO A 6 -61.56 -12.50 14.51
CA PRO A 6 -61.08 -13.87 14.37
C PRO A 6 -62.05 -14.75 13.56
N GLY A 7 -61.98 -14.70 12.22
CA GLY A 7 -62.99 -15.35 11.36
C GLY A 7 -62.52 -16.07 10.08
N LYS A 8 -61.21 -16.29 9.85
CA LYS A 8 -60.70 -16.79 8.55
C LYS A 8 -59.67 -17.94 8.59
N LEU A 9 -59.65 -18.76 9.64
CA LEU A 9 -58.68 -19.87 9.76
C LEU A 9 -59.14 -21.22 9.17
N THR A 10 -60.44 -21.40 8.92
CA THR A 10 -61.04 -22.73 8.63
C THR A 10 -61.07 -23.13 7.14
N TRP A 11 -60.86 -22.22 6.19
CA TRP A 11 -60.88 -22.55 4.75
C TRP A 11 -59.53 -23.04 4.19
N TRP A 12 -58.43 -22.74 4.87
CA TRP A 12 -57.08 -23.13 4.43
C TRP A 12 -56.65 -24.54 4.86
N GLN A 13 -57.24 -25.09 5.92
CA GLN A 13 -56.75 -26.33 6.53
C GLN A 13 -57.09 -27.61 5.76
N GLU A 14 -58.09 -27.60 4.88
CA GLU A 14 -58.51 -28.82 4.15
C GLU A 14 -57.82 -29.01 2.78
N ASN A 15 -57.38 -27.94 2.11
CA ASN A 15 -56.79 -28.04 0.76
C ASN A 15 -55.27 -28.31 0.73
N CYS A 16 -54.52 -28.02 1.79
CA CYS A 16 -53.06 -28.17 1.80
C CYS A 16 -52.55 -29.61 2.06
N ARG A 17 -53.21 -30.63 1.50
CA ARG A 17 -52.87 -32.06 1.74
C ARG A 17 -52.21 -32.79 0.58
N ASN A 18 -52.16 -32.20 -0.62
CA ASN A 18 -51.60 -32.80 -1.84
C ASN A 18 -50.76 -31.81 -2.67
N ASP A 19 -49.67 -31.26 -2.13
CA ASP A 19 -48.54 -30.86 -2.98
C ASP A 19 -47.20 -30.76 -2.21
N HIS A 20 -46.27 -31.69 -2.47
CA HIS A 20 -45.02 -31.80 -1.71
C HIS A 20 -43.92 -30.85 -2.19
N THR A 21 -44.18 -30.13 -3.28
CA THR A 21 -43.27 -29.16 -3.92
C THR A 21 -43.38 -27.76 -3.31
N LEU A 22 -44.62 -27.25 -3.15
CA LEU A 22 -44.93 -25.93 -2.61
C LEU A 22 -44.41 -25.72 -1.19
N TYR A 23 -44.52 -26.75 -0.34
CA TYR A 23 -44.04 -26.68 1.06
C TYR A 23 -42.53 -26.36 1.15
N ARG A 24 -41.73 -26.81 0.18
CA ARG A 24 -40.28 -26.58 0.16
C ARG A 24 -39.89 -25.20 -0.36
N ALA A 25 -40.75 -24.57 -1.19
CA ALA A 25 -40.58 -23.19 -1.64
C ALA A 25 -41.03 -22.18 -0.57
N LEU A 26 -42.20 -22.41 0.05
CA LEU A 26 -42.73 -21.55 1.11
C LEU A 26 -41.78 -21.49 2.32
N HIS A 27 -41.23 -22.62 2.75
CA HIS A 27 -40.28 -22.64 3.87
C HIS A 27 -38.94 -21.93 3.56
N TYR A 28 -38.63 -21.69 2.28
CA TYR A 28 -37.49 -20.86 1.83
C TYR A 28 -37.85 -19.37 1.74
N LEU A 29 -39.12 -19.03 1.51
CA LEU A 29 -39.61 -17.66 1.47
C LEU A 29 -39.86 -17.11 2.88
N ASP A 30 -40.49 -17.88 3.77
CA ASP A 30 -40.82 -17.45 5.14
C ASP A 30 -39.57 -17.16 5.98
N VAL A 31 -38.52 -17.97 5.84
CA VAL A 31 -37.23 -17.74 6.54
C VAL A 31 -36.59 -16.43 6.10
N ASN A 32 -36.70 -16.06 4.81
CA ASN A 32 -36.23 -14.77 4.31
C ASN A 32 -37.15 -13.61 4.72
N ALA A 33 -38.47 -13.80 4.74
CA ALA A 33 -39.43 -12.78 5.17
C ALA A 33 -39.35 -12.47 6.68
N CYS A 34 -39.05 -13.47 7.50
CA CYS A 34 -38.81 -13.30 8.93
C CYS A 34 -37.45 -12.63 9.20
N ALA A 35 -36.40 -13.02 8.45
CA ALA A 35 -35.09 -12.36 8.49
C ALA A 35 -35.10 -10.90 7.97
N LEU A 36 -36.12 -10.49 7.22
CA LEU A 36 -36.35 -9.09 6.84
C LEU A 36 -37.04 -8.26 7.95
N ASN A 37 -37.75 -8.90 8.89
CA ASN A 37 -38.43 -8.22 10.00
C ASN A 37 -37.60 -8.17 11.30
N MET A 38 -36.60 -9.05 11.47
CA MET A 38 -35.59 -8.93 12.50
C MET A 38 -34.29 -8.40 11.87
N GLY A 39 -33.88 -7.17 12.21
CA GLY A 39 -32.78 -6.43 11.55
C GLY A 39 -31.35 -6.97 11.74
N LEU A 40 -31.15 -8.27 11.60
CA LEU A 40 -29.86 -8.96 11.69
C LEU A 40 -29.15 -8.93 10.33
N TYR A 41 -28.59 -7.76 10.00
CA TYR A 41 -27.72 -7.57 8.84
C TYR A 41 -26.45 -8.43 8.97
N MET A 42 -26.49 -9.65 8.42
CA MET A 42 -25.39 -10.61 8.53
C MET A 42 -24.16 -10.15 7.73
N GLU A 43 -23.09 -9.83 8.46
CA GLU A 43 -21.76 -9.61 7.90
C GLU A 43 -21.04 -10.96 7.76
N LYS A 44 -20.25 -11.15 6.70
CA LYS A 44 -19.45 -12.36 6.49
C LYS A 44 -18.01 -12.02 6.14
N MET A 45 -17.09 -12.87 6.58
CA MET A 45 -15.68 -12.85 6.17
C MET A 45 -15.45 -13.97 5.16
N LEU A 46 -15.04 -13.61 3.94
CA LEU A 46 -14.74 -14.55 2.86
C LEU A 46 -13.23 -14.53 2.59
N ILE A 47 -12.59 -15.70 2.62
CA ILE A 47 -11.15 -15.88 2.43
C ILE A 47 -10.95 -16.79 1.21
N ASN A 48 -10.40 -16.21 0.14
CA ASN A 48 -9.95 -16.94 -1.03
C ASN A 48 -8.43 -17.15 -0.93
N ALA A 49 -8.02 -18.42 -0.84
CA ALA A 49 -6.64 -18.85 -0.72
C ALA A 49 -6.30 -20.08 -1.60
N MET A 50 -7.17 -20.41 -2.57
CA MET A 50 -6.90 -21.47 -3.55
C MET A 50 -5.76 -21.14 -4.52
N GLN A 51 -5.47 -19.85 -4.72
CA GLN A 51 -4.37 -19.38 -5.56
C GLN A 51 -3.16 -19.06 -4.66
N THR A 52 -2.03 -19.72 -4.91
CA THR A 52 -0.80 -19.57 -4.12
C THR A 52 -0.11 -18.22 -4.31
N GLU A 53 -0.44 -17.52 -5.38
CA GLU A 53 0.15 -16.27 -5.83
C GLU A 53 -0.50 -15.04 -5.17
N GLU A 54 -1.75 -15.16 -4.72
CA GLU A 54 -2.56 -14.06 -4.19
C GLU A 54 -3.60 -14.58 -3.18
N ILE A 55 -3.44 -14.25 -1.89
CA ILE A 55 -4.45 -14.51 -0.85
C ILE A 55 -5.33 -13.27 -0.70
N ARG A 56 -6.66 -13.46 -0.80
CA ARG A 56 -7.64 -12.37 -0.79
C ARG A 56 -8.65 -12.55 0.33
N VAL A 57 -8.83 -11.52 1.16
CA VAL A 57 -9.80 -11.53 2.27
C VAL A 57 -10.79 -10.39 2.10
N ALA A 58 -12.06 -10.72 1.96
CA ALA A 58 -13.16 -9.78 1.74
C ALA A 58 -14.12 -9.78 2.94
N LEU A 59 -14.49 -8.59 3.42
CA LEU A 59 -15.66 -8.40 4.27
C LEU A 59 -16.87 -8.02 3.42
N ILE A 60 -17.96 -8.77 3.58
CA ILE A 60 -19.23 -8.47 2.90
C ILE A 60 -20.35 -8.20 3.90
N LYS A 61 -21.28 -7.33 3.51
CA LYS A 61 -22.53 -7.03 4.22
C LYS A 61 -23.64 -6.98 3.19
N ASN A 62 -24.68 -7.82 3.34
CA ASN A 62 -25.78 -7.91 2.36
C ASN A 62 -25.28 -8.17 0.91
N ASN A 63 -24.23 -8.98 0.73
CA ASN A 63 -23.49 -9.20 -0.53
C ASN A 63 -22.80 -7.96 -1.15
N GLN A 64 -22.79 -6.82 -0.47
CA GLN A 64 -21.97 -5.66 -0.83
C GLN A 64 -20.58 -5.78 -0.20
N LEU A 65 -19.52 -5.57 -1.00
CA LEU A 65 -18.13 -5.58 -0.56
C LEU A 65 -17.81 -4.31 0.25
N PHE A 66 -17.48 -4.47 1.53
CA PHE A 66 -17.28 -3.38 2.50
C PHE A 66 -15.81 -3.05 2.76
N ASP A 67 -14.96 -4.08 2.82
CA ASP A 67 -13.51 -4.00 3.06
C ASP A 67 -12.79 -5.16 2.36
N LEU A 68 -11.50 -4.99 2.01
CA LEU A 68 -10.71 -5.92 1.20
C LEU A 68 -9.23 -5.84 1.58
N ASP A 69 -8.59 -6.99 1.83
CA ASP A 69 -7.14 -7.13 2.01
C ASP A 69 -6.62 -8.15 1.00
N ILE A 70 -5.48 -7.86 0.38
CA ILE A 70 -4.82 -8.70 -0.62
C ILE A 70 -3.36 -8.85 -0.21
N GLU A 71 -2.83 -10.06 -0.29
CA GLU A 71 -1.45 -10.37 0.07
C GLU A 71 -0.84 -11.37 -0.92
N CYS A 72 0.08 -10.88 -1.75
CA CYS A 72 0.85 -11.69 -2.69
C CYS A 72 2.13 -12.16 -1.98
N PRO A 73 2.42 -13.48 -1.82
CA PRO A 73 3.53 -13.95 -0.98
C PRO A 73 4.94 -13.50 -1.40
N GLY A 74 5.13 -12.98 -2.61
CA GLY A 74 6.37 -12.33 -3.04
C GLY A 74 6.66 -10.99 -2.35
N GLU A 75 5.62 -10.31 -1.84
CA GLU A 75 5.72 -9.05 -1.08
C GLU A 75 5.23 -9.25 0.37
N ILE A 76 5.99 -10.03 1.15
CA ILE A 76 5.72 -10.22 2.58
C ILE A 76 5.75 -8.86 3.29
N LYS A 77 4.57 -8.38 3.71
CA LYS A 77 4.40 -7.16 4.52
C LYS A 77 5.28 -7.28 5.76
N LYS A 78 6.22 -6.33 5.94
CA LYS A 78 7.21 -6.33 7.02
C LYS A 78 6.71 -5.57 8.26
N LYS A 79 5.64 -4.78 8.13
CA LYS A 79 5.06 -4.02 9.25
C LYS A 79 4.66 -4.91 10.41
N GLY A 80 5.02 -4.52 11.63
CA GLY A 80 4.74 -5.28 12.85
C GLY A 80 5.77 -6.38 13.16
N ASN A 81 6.56 -6.84 12.18
CA ASN A 81 7.65 -7.78 12.42
C ASN A 81 8.67 -7.22 13.41
N ILE A 82 9.22 -8.11 14.24
CA ILE A 82 10.21 -7.81 15.26
C ILE A 82 11.52 -8.53 14.89
N TYR A 83 12.61 -7.77 14.84
CA TYR A 83 13.93 -8.25 14.46
C TYR A 83 14.94 -8.01 15.58
N LYS A 84 15.96 -8.87 15.65
CA LYS A 84 17.23 -8.54 16.30
C LYS A 84 18.06 -7.76 15.28
N ALA A 85 18.47 -6.55 15.64
CA ALA A 85 19.14 -5.62 14.72
C ALA A 85 20.46 -5.08 15.32
N ILE A 86 21.37 -4.65 14.45
CA ILE A 86 22.70 -4.12 14.84
C ILE A 86 22.82 -2.64 14.41
N VAL A 87 23.26 -1.76 15.31
CA VAL A 87 23.54 -0.35 14.99
C VAL A 87 24.76 -0.24 14.05
N THR A 88 24.54 0.26 12.83
CA THR A 88 25.58 0.39 11.78
C THR A 88 26.29 1.74 11.78
N ARG A 89 25.55 2.83 12.02
CA ARG A 89 26.08 4.19 12.19
C ARG A 89 25.11 5.04 12.99
N ARG A 90 25.63 6.10 13.62
CA ARG A 90 24.87 7.12 14.35
C ARG A 90 24.91 8.42 13.55
N GLU A 91 23.78 9.11 13.44
CA GLU A 91 23.62 10.33 12.64
C GLU A 91 23.09 11.48 13.53
N PRO A 92 23.99 12.28 14.15
CA PRO A 92 23.60 13.40 15.02
C PRO A 92 22.77 14.45 14.29
N SER A 93 22.96 14.61 12.98
CA SER A 93 22.21 15.58 12.15
C SER A 93 20.70 15.32 12.09
N LEU A 94 20.27 14.11 12.49
CA LEU A 94 18.87 13.65 12.46
C LEU A 94 18.37 13.15 13.82
N ASP A 95 19.19 13.23 14.89
CA ASP A 95 19.00 12.53 16.16
C ASP A 95 18.56 11.07 15.97
N ALA A 96 19.28 10.31 15.12
CA ALA A 96 18.88 8.96 14.72
C ALA A 96 20.06 7.99 14.53
N VAL A 97 19.77 6.70 14.59
CA VAL A 97 20.70 5.62 14.22
C VAL A 97 20.17 4.85 13.02
N PHE A 98 21.09 4.31 12.23
CA PHE A 98 20.76 3.37 11.14
C PHE A 98 21.11 1.96 11.58
N VAL A 99 20.16 1.04 11.48
CA VAL A 99 20.32 -0.35 11.93
C VAL A 99 20.24 -1.34 10.77
N GLU A 100 21.03 -2.40 10.87
CA GLU A 100 20.94 -3.57 9.99
C GLU A 100 20.05 -4.63 10.64
N TYR A 101 19.13 -5.20 9.87
CA TYR A 101 18.09 -6.10 10.34
C TYR A 101 17.71 -7.19 9.31
N GLY A 102 18.54 -7.41 8.28
CA GLY A 102 18.29 -8.42 7.25
C GLY A 102 17.48 -7.91 6.05
N SER A 103 17.38 -6.59 5.85
CA SER A 103 16.74 -6.02 4.65
C SER A 103 17.76 -5.48 3.65
N LYS A 104 17.33 -5.28 2.40
CA LYS A 104 18.19 -4.71 1.34
C LYS A 104 18.56 -3.24 1.58
N ARG A 105 17.93 -2.60 2.58
CA ARG A 105 18.21 -1.25 3.05
C ARG A 105 18.16 -1.20 4.58
N GLN A 106 19.06 -0.42 5.16
CA GLN A 106 19.10 -0.16 6.59
C GLN A 106 17.85 0.58 7.07
N GLY A 107 17.37 0.21 8.25
CA GLY A 107 16.25 0.87 8.90
C GLY A 107 16.68 2.17 9.59
N PHE A 108 15.73 3.09 9.74
CA PHE A 108 15.89 4.37 10.42
C PHE A 108 15.21 4.33 11.79
N LEU A 109 15.99 4.50 12.85
CA LEU A 109 15.56 4.47 14.24
C LEU A 109 15.89 5.81 14.92
N PRO A 110 14.93 6.73 15.08
CA PRO A 110 15.17 8.03 15.72
C PRO A 110 15.23 7.89 17.25
N LEU A 111 15.99 8.76 17.93
CA LEU A 111 16.26 8.69 19.37
C LEU A 111 14.99 8.66 20.24
N LYS A 112 13.89 9.28 19.77
CA LYS A 112 12.58 9.28 20.46
C LYS A 112 11.89 7.92 20.50
N GLU A 113 12.33 6.97 19.66
CA GLU A 113 11.76 5.64 19.49
C GLU A 113 12.69 4.55 20.08
N ILE A 114 13.57 4.95 21.00
CA ILE A 114 14.55 4.08 21.65
C ILE A 114 14.26 4.05 23.16
N ALA A 115 14.03 2.85 23.69
CA ALA A 115 13.70 2.61 25.08
C ALA A 115 14.91 2.87 25.99
N PRO A 116 14.71 3.39 27.23
CA PRO A 116 15.80 3.73 28.15
C PRO A 116 16.76 2.56 28.44
N GLU A 117 16.27 1.32 28.43
CA GLU A 117 17.06 0.09 28.64
C GLU A 117 18.24 -0.07 27.67
N TYR A 118 18.18 0.56 26.48
CA TYR A 118 19.24 0.51 25.47
C TYR A 118 20.19 1.71 25.50
N LEU A 119 19.95 2.70 26.36
CA LEU A 119 20.76 3.92 26.46
C LEU A 119 21.84 3.74 27.53
N SER A 120 23.07 4.15 27.24
CA SER A 120 24.20 4.01 28.19
C SER A 120 24.06 4.87 29.47
N LYS A 121 23.05 5.76 29.52
CA LYS A 121 22.65 6.66 30.60
C LYS A 121 21.19 7.08 30.39
N ASN A 122 20.45 7.40 31.45
CA ASN A 122 19.09 7.92 31.31
C ASN A 122 19.11 9.35 30.73
N PRO A 123 18.22 9.72 29.80
CA PRO A 123 18.13 11.08 29.28
C PRO A 123 17.83 12.14 30.35
N GLU A 124 17.11 11.76 31.41
CA GLU A 124 16.68 12.66 32.49
C GLU A 124 17.84 13.06 33.43
N GLU A 125 18.94 12.29 33.47
CA GLU A 125 20.14 12.61 34.23
C GLU A 125 20.94 13.82 33.69
N PHE A 126 20.56 14.34 32.51
CA PHE A 126 21.27 15.44 31.83
C PHE A 126 20.58 16.82 31.94
N GLY A 127 19.35 16.89 32.48
CA GLY A 127 18.59 18.16 32.56
C GLY A 127 18.27 18.75 31.18
N ASP A 128 18.49 20.06 31.01
CA ASP A 128 18.17 20.78 29.76
C ASP A 128 19.14 20.47 28.59
N GLU A 129 20.37 20.01 28.87
CA GLU A 129 21.35 19.69 27.82
C GLU A 129 21.11 18.28 27.26
N LYS A 130 20.33 18.19 26.18
CA LYS A 130 20.11 16.92 25.46
C LYS A 130 21.45 16.30 25.03
N PRO A 131 21.83 15.12 25.55
CA PRO A 131 23.10 14.50 25.21
C PRO A 131 23.11 14.04 23.74
N PRO A 132 24.21 14.27 23.00
CA PRO A 132 24.29 13.89 21.59
C PRO A 132 24.23 12.36 21.45
N ILE A 133 23.52 11.87 20.44
CA ILE A 133 23.25 10.42 20.25
C ILE A 133 24.50 9.52 20.26
N THR A 134 25.67 10.09 19.91
CA THR A 134 26.99 9.45 19.98
C THR A 134 27.44 9.04 21.39
N SER A 135 26.94 9.66 22.46
CA SER A 135 27.25 9.28 23.85
C SER A 135 26.26 8.29 24.46
N LEU A 136 25.06 8.18 23.89
CA LEU A 136 24.01 7.29 24.40
C LEU A 136 24.14 5.87 23.86
N ILE A 137 24.39 5.73 22.55
CA ILE A 137 24.33 4.48 21.80
C ILE A 137 25.67 4.20 21.12
N ARG A 138 26.02 2.92 20.96
CA ARG A 138 27.27 2.46 20.35
C ARG A 138 27.02 1.84 18.97
N GLU A 139 27.97 1.99 18.06
CA GLU A 139 28.01 1.18 16.84
C GLU A 139 28.34 -0.28 17.20
N GLY A 140 27.74 -1.24 16.49
CA GLY A 140 27.80 -2.66 16.83
C GLY A 140 26.89 -3.10 17.98
N GLN A 141 26.08 -2.19 18.56
CA GLN A 141 25.12 -2.53 19.61
C GLN A 141 23.93 -3.31 19.03
N GLU A 142 23.56 -4.42 19.68
CA GLU A 142 22.34 -5.18 19.39
C GLU A 142 21.11 -4.47 20.00
N LEU A 143 20.00 -4.45 19.26
CA LEU A 143 18.71 -3.86 19.66
C LEU A 143 17.56 -4.79 19.23
N LEU A 144 16.50 -4.87 20.04
CA LEU A 144 15.22 -5.43 19.61
C LEU A 144 14.41 -4.31 18.94
N ILE A 145 14.07 -4.47 17.66
CA ILE A 145 13.34 -3.44 16.89
C ILE A 145 12.05 -4.01 16.30
N GLN A 146 11.02 -3.16 16.16
CA GLN A 146 9.79 -3.43 15.42
C GLN A 146 9.67 -2.47 14.22
N VAL A 147 9.10 -2.97 13.11
CA VAL A 147 8.80 -2.16 11.92
C VAL A 147 7.46 -1.43 12.09
N ASP A 148 7.49 -0.14 12.40
CA ASP A 148 6.30 0.73 12.44
C ASP A 148 5.85 1.16 11.03
N LYS A 149 6.80 1.54 10.16
CA LYS A 149 6.54 1.89 8.75
C LYS A 149 7.51 1.18 7.83
N GLU A 150 6.97 0.62 6.75
CA GLU A 150 7.71 -0.15 5.75
C GLU A 150 8.60 0.74 4.87
N GLU A 151 9.52 0.12 4.12
CA GLU A 151 10.34 0.83 3.14
C GLU A 151 9.45 1.50 2.07
N ARG A 152 9.75 2.74 1.67
CA ARG A 152 8.96 3.46 0.66
C ARG A 152 9.83 4.23 -0.33
N GLY A 153 9.74 3.87 -1.60
CA GLY A 153 10.50 4.48 -2.69
C GLY A 153 12.00 4.31 -2.48
N ASN A 154 12.68 5.36 -2.02
CA ASN A 154 14.10 5.35 -1.68
C ASN A 154 14.41 5.47 -0.17
N LYS A 155 13.38 5.48 0.69
CA LYS A 155 13.55 5.50 2.16
C LYS A 155 13.49 4.09 2.73
N GLY A 156 14.41 3.77 3.64
CA GLY A 156 14.34 2.56 4.48
C GLY A 156 13.16 2.60 5.45
N ALA A 157 12.90 1.47 6.11
CA ALA A 157 11.81 1.34 7.08
C ALA A 157 12.02 2.26 8.29
N ALA A 158 10.93 2.78 8.87
CA ALA A 158 10.96 3.48 10.15
C ALA A 158 10.70 2.48 11.27
N LEU A 159 11.59 2.47 12.26
CA LEU A 159 11.66 1.46 13.30
C LEU A 159 11.50 2.07 14.70
N THR A 160 11.12 1.24 15.67
CA THR A 160 11.05 1.58 17.10
C THR A 160 11.52 0.41 17.95
N THR A 161 12.08 0.65 19.14
CA THR A 161 12.29 -0.38 20.17
C THR A 161 11.13 -0.43 21.17
N PHE A 162 10.13 0.45 21.04
CA PHE A 162 8.88 0.37 21.80
C PHE A 162 7.98 -0.67 21.13
N ILE A 163 8.27 -1.94 21.41
CA ILE A 163 7.54 -3.08 20.86
C ILE A 163 6.06 -2.97 21.21
N THR A 164 5.21 -3.21 20.23
CA THR A 164 3.75 -3.27 20.36
C THR A 164 3.25 -4.66 19.94
N LEU A 165 2.54 -5.35 20.83
CA LEU A 165 1.93 -6.65 20.54
C LEU A 165 0.41 -6.46 20.54
N ALA A 166 -0.20 -6.57 19.37
CA ALA A 166 -1.65 -6.43 19.21
C ALA A 166 -2.36 -7.78 19.41
N GLY A 167 -3.22 -7.85 20.42
CA GLY A 167 -4.19 -8.93 20.64
C GLY A 167 -5.53 -8.63 19.96
N CYS A 168 -6.57 -9.37 20.32
CA CYS A 168 -7.91 -9.14 19.77
C CYS A 168 -8.60 -7.90 20.37
N TYR A 169 -8.43 -7.68 21.67
CA TYR A 169 -9.09 -6.63 22.45
C TYR A 169 -8.08 -5.64 23.02
N LEU A 170 -6.82 -6.05 23.20
CA LEU A 170 -5.75 -5.29 23.83
C LEU A 170 -4.57 -5.02 22.89
N VAL A 171 -3.73 -4.05 23.25
CA VAL A 171 -2.37 -3.89 22.72
C VAL A 171 -1.42 -3.75 23.91
N LEU A 172 -0.54 -4.73 24.07
CA LEU A 172 0.50 -4.74 25.09
C LEU A 172 1.74 -3.98 24.58
N MET A 173 2.29 -3.12 25.42
CA MET A 173 3.49 -2.32 25.13
C MET A 173 4.51 -2.53 26.26
N PRO A 174 5.23 -3.67 26.23
CA PRO A 174 5.98 -4.15 27.39
C PRO A 174 7.23 -3.33 27.74
N ASN A 175 7.64 -2.40 26.87
CA ASN A 175 8.81 -1.54 27.03
C ASN A 175 8.43 -0.08 27.36
N ASN A 176 7.17 0.19 27.74
CA ASN A 176 6.67 1.56 27.94
C ASN A 176 5.49 1.63 28.94
N PRO A 177 5.73 1.61 30.25
CA PRO A 177 4.66 1.63 31.27
C PRO A 177 3.84 2.92 31.26
N HIS A 178 4.46 4.04 30.89
CA HIS A 178 3.80 5.35 30.79
C HIS A 178 2.78 5.45 29.64
N SER A 179 2.81 4.51 28.69
CA SER A 179 1.89 4.49 27.55
C SER A 179 0.78 3.47 27.79
N GLY A 180 -0.40 3.95 28.18
CA GLY A 180 -1.56 3.10 28.39
C GLY A 180 -2.90 3.85 28.28
N GLY A 181 -4.00 3.11 28.37
CA GLY A 181 -5.36 3.66 28.44
C GLY A 181 -6.33 3.04 27.43
N ILE A 182 -7.21 3.88 26.88
CA ILE A 182 -8.39 3.44 26.12
C ILE A 182 -8.36 4.04 24.72
N SER A 183 -8.82 3.28 23.72
CA SER A 183 -8.95 3.73 22.33
C SER A 183 -9.70 5.06 22.23
N ARG A 184 -9.11 6.04 21.52
CA ARG A 184 -9.69 7.39 21.28
C ARG A 184 -10.97 7.40 20.43
N ARG A 185 -11.55 6.24 20.13
CA ARG A 185 -12.85 6.08 19.47
C ARG A 185 -13.99 5.79 20.45
N ILE A 186 -13.66 5.69 21.75
CA ILE A 186 -14.61 5.40 22.83
C ILE A 186 -14.72 6.67 23.68
N GLU A 187 -15.94 7.14 23.85
CA GLU A 187 -16.33 8.37 24.55
C GLU A 187 -17.66 8.15 25.28
N GLY A 188 -17.96 8.96 26.30
CA GLY A 188 -19.11 8.71 27.17
C GLY A 188 -18.90 7.55 28.15
N GLU A 189 -20.01 7.03 28.69
CA GLU A 189 -20.06 6.11 29.83
C GLU A 189 -19.25 4.81 29.61
N GLU A 190 -19.26 4.25 28.40
CA GLU A 190 -18.45 3.08 27.99
C GLU A 190 -16.95 3.26 28.31
N ARG A 191 -16.45 4.50 28.30
CA ARG A 191 -15.03 4.80 28.55
C ARG A 191 -14.68 4.73 30.03
N ASP A 192 -15.61 5.05 30.92
CA ASP A 192 -15.36 5.00 32.35
C ASP A 192 -15.53 3.56 32.88
N GLU A 193 -16.49 2.80 32.37
CA GLU A 193 -16.57 1.33 32.58
C GLU A 193 -15.27 0.61 32.12
N LEU A 194 -14.76 0.98 30.94
CA LEU A 194 -13.49 0.45 30.44
C LEU A 194 -12.26 0.95 31.21
N ARG A 195 -12.40 2.01 32.02
CA ARG A 195 -11.33 2.48 32.91
C ARG A 195 -11.31 1.71 34.23
N GLU A 196 -12.48 1.38 34.78
CA GLU A 196 -12.58 0.52 35.96
C GLU A 196 -12.08 -0.89 35.66
N THR A 197 -12.49 -1.48 34.54
CA THR A 197 -11.98 -2.80 34.12
C THR A 197 -10.49 -2.78 33.79
N LEU A 198 -9.95 -1.71 33.18
CA LEU A 198 -8.49 -1.57 32.96
C LEU A 198 -7.71 -1.58 34.28
N ASN A 199 -8.22 -0.90 35.32
CA ASN A 199 -7.59 -0.87 36.65
C ASN A 199 -7.68 -2.23 37.40
N ALA A 200 -8.57 -3.12 36.97
CA ALA A 200 -8.81 -4.42 37.61
C ALA A 200 -8.09 -5.59 36.91
N LEU A 201 -7.44 -5.36 35.76
CA LEU A 201 -6.57 -6.33 35.09
C LEU A 201 -5.22 -6.48 35.81
N THR A 202 -4.69 -7.70 35.88
CA THR A 202 -3.39 -7.96 36.51
C THR A 202 -2.24 -7.76 35.50
N LEU A 203 -1.80 -6.51 35.38
CA LEU A 203 -0.70 -6.08 34.51
C LEU A 203 0.65 -6.07 35.26
N PRO A 204 1.75 -6.60 34.69
CA PRO A 204 3.08 -6.47 35.30
C PRO A 204 3.56 -5.01 35.32
N GLU A 205 4.23 -4.60 36.40
CA GLU A 205 4.47 -3.20 36.76
C GLU A 205 5.24 -2.37 35.70
N ASP A 206 6.07 -3.00 34.87
CA ASP A 206 6.86 -2.35 33.81
C ASP A 206 6.12 -2.20 32.45
N MET A 207 4.89 -2.71 32.31
CA MET A 207 4.22 -2.83 31.01
C MET A 207 3.09 -1.82 30.81
N GLY A 208 2.98 -1.26 29.60
CA GLY A 208 1.84 -0.44 29.16
C GLY A 208 0.75 -1.27 28.47
N LEU A 209 -0.51 -0.86 28.60
CA LEU A 209 -1.66 -1.55 28.00
C LEU A 209 -2.69 -0.58 27.39
N ILE A 210 -3.15 -0.86 26.17
CA ILE A 210 -4.22 -0.09 25.51
C ILE A 210 -5.41 -0.99 25.17
N ILE A 211 -6.61 -0.62 25.62
CA ILE A 211 -7.87 -1.25 25.21
C ILE A 211 -8.27 -0.77 23.80
N ARG A 212 -8.43 -1.71 22.86
CA ARG A 212 -8.89 -1.48 21.48
C ARG A 212 -10.42 -1.31 21.46
N THR A 213 -10.95 -0.67 20.42
CA THR A 213 -12.41 -0.53 20.22
C THR A 213 -13.17 -1.86 20.10
N ALA A 214 -12.47 -2.99 19.88
CA ALA A 214 -13.08 -4.33 19.92
C ALA A 214 -13.31 -4.86 21.35
N GLY A 215 -12.75 -4.22 22.38
CA GLY A 215 -12.91 -4.59 23.80
C GLY A 215 -14.13 -3.98 24.50
N VAL A 216 -14.91 -3.12 23.82
CA VAL A 216 -16.19 -2.60 24.34
C VAL A 216 -17.16 -3.77 24.54
N GLY A 217 -17.77 -3.89 25.72
CA GLY A 217 -18.72 -4.96 26.02
C GLY A 217 -18.10 -6.37 26.01
N LYS A 218 -16.85 -6.50 26.48
CA LYS A 218 -16.15 -7.74 26.80
C LYS A 218 -15.91 -7.83 28.31
N SER A 219 -15.88 -9.05 28.86
CA SER A 219 -15.70 -9.28 30.30
C SER A 219 -14.24 -9.09 30.74
N LEU A 220 -14.03 -8.90 32.04
CA LEU A 220 -12.68 -8.86 32.63
C LEU A 220 -11.90 -10.15 32.36
N GLU A 221 -12.57 -11.30 32.36
CA GLU A 221 -11.95 -12.60 32.05
C GLU A 221 -11.49 -12.67 30.59
N GLU A 222 -12.33 -12.26 29.63
CA GLU A 222 -12.00 -12.21 28.20
C GLU A 222 -10.83 -11.25 27.89
N LEU A 223 -10.73 -10.14 28.64
CA LEU A 223 -9.61 -9.21 28.54
C LEU A 223 -8.34 -9.76 29.21
N GLN A 224 -8.45 -10.41 30.37
CA GLN A 224 -7.31 -11.00 31.08
C GLN A 224 -6.69 -12.16 30.27
N ASP A 225 -7.48 -12.94 29.53
CA ASP A 225 -6.93 -14.00 28.67
C ASP A 225 -6.22 -13.47 27.42
N ASP A 226 -6.71 -12.39 26.78
CA ASP A 226 -5.98 -11.70 25.70
C ASP A 226 -4.67 -11.09 26.24
N LEU A 227 -4.68 -10.55 27.46
CA LEU A 227 -3.47 -10.06 28.16
C LEU A 227 -2.49 -11.21 28.46
N ASN A 228 -2.97 -12.32 29.02
CA ASN A 228 -2.17 -13.51 29.32
C ASN A 228 -1.51 -14.06 28.05
N MET A 229 -2.23 -14.11 26.92
CA MET A 229 -1.67 -14.51 25.63
C MET A 229 -0.53 -13.59 25.18
N LEU A 230 -0.72 -12.26 25.26
CA LEU A 230 0.29 -11.28 24.85
C LEU A 230 1.53 -11.30 25.75
N CYS A 231 1.36 -11.50 27.06
CA CYS A 231 2.48 -11.68 27.99
C CYS A 231 3.29 -12.95 27.69
N ASN A 232 2.63 -14.06 27.35
CA ASN A 232 3.30 -15.30 26.94
C ASN A 232 4.06 -15.13 25.60
N GLN A 233 3.43 -14.48 24.61
CA GLN A 233 4.09 -14.15 23.32
C GLN A 233 5.34 -13.28 23.54
N TRP A 234 5.26 -12.32 24.46
CA TRP A 234 6.39 -11.46 24.83
C TRP A 234 7.54 -12.22 25.51
N GLN A 235 7.23 -13.19 26.38
CA GLN A 235 8.24 -14.06 26.98
C GLN A 235 9.02 -14.84 25.91
N SER A 236 8.34 -15.47 24.96
CA SER A 236 9.01 -16.17 23.84
C SER A 236 9.86 -15.23 22.97
N ILE A 237 9.44 -13.98 22.80
CA ILE A 237 10.24 -12.95 22.08
C ILE A 237 11.51 -12.59 22.86
N LYS A 238 11.45 -12.45 24.20
CA LYS A 238 12.64 -12.26 25.04
C LYS A 238 13.58 -13.47 25.02
N GLU A 239 13.03 -14.69 25.04
CA GLU A 239 13.82 -15.92 24.97
C GLU A 239 14.60 -16.00 23.65
N ALA A 240 13.92 -15.81 22.51
CA ALA A 240 14.55 -15.80 21.19
C ALA A 240 15.58 -14.67 21.01
N TYR A 241 15.34 -13.48 21.57
CA TYR A 241 16.34 -12.39 21.56
C TYR A 241 17.65 -12.77 22.27
N ASN A 242 17.56 -13.62 23.31
CA ASN A 242 18.71 -14.09 24.07
C ASN A 242 19.38 -15.34 23.47
N SER A 243 18.65 -16.18 22.69
CA SER A 243 19.23 -17.36 22.02
C SER A 243 19.87 -17.03 20.68
N GLU A 244 19.26 -16.15 19.88
CA GLU A 244 19.65 -15.93 18.49
C GLU A 244 20.73 -14.86 18.31
N LEU A 245 21.54 -15.04 17.27
CA LEU A 245 22.56 -14.08 16.84
C LEU A 245 21.94 -12.99 15.94
N ALA A 246 22.39 -11.75 16.06
CA ALA A 246 21.94 -10.66 15.20
C ALA A 246 22.70 -10.63 13.85
N PRO A 247 22.08 -10.13 12.76
CA PRO A 247 20.67 -9.78 12.64
C PRO A 247 19.79 -11.00 12.35
N CYS A 248 18.55 -11.03 12.88
CA CYS A 248 17.60 -12.11 12.62
C CYS A 248 16.12 -11.66 12.76
N LEU A 249 15.20 -12.38 12.13
CA LEU A 249 13.76 -12.23 12.36
C LEU A 249 13.36 -12.99 13.64
N ILE A 250 12.99 -12.28 14.70
CA ILE A 250 12.52 -12.91 15.94
C ILE A 250 11.05 -13.29 15.81
N HIS A 251 10.20 -12.37 15.38
CA HIS A 251 8.75 -12.61 15.28
C HIS A 251 8.18 -11.98 14.01
N GLN A 252 7.44 -12.80 13.26
CA GLN A 252 6.67 -12.37 12.10
C GLN A 252 5.24 -12.04 12.53
N GLU A 253 4.77 -10.84 12.17
CA GLU A 253 3.35 -10.46 12.27
C GLU A 253 2.52 -11.40 11.37
N GLY A 254 1.35 -11.82 11.88
CA GLY A 254 0.56 -12.89 11.25
C GLY A 254 0.19 -12.62 9.79
N ASP A 255 0.00 -13.70 9.01
CA ASP A 255 -0.47 -13.64 7.61
C ASP A 255 -1.83 -12.92 7.50
N VAL A 256 -2.22 -12.51 6.28
CA VAL A 256 -3.47 -11.77 6.03
C VAL A 256 -4.71 -12.44 6.63
N ILE A 257 -4.73 -13.76 6.77
CA ILE A 257 -5.84 -14.52 7.36
C ILE A 257 -5.87 -14.32 8.86
N ILE A 258 -4.77 -14.60 9.56
CA ILE A 258 -4.65 -14.40 11.01
C ILE A 258 -4.85 -12.93 11.40
N ARG A 259 -4.25 -12.00 10.63
CA ARG A 259 -4.37 -10.56 10.81
C ARG A 259 -5.83 -10.09 10.64
N SER A 260 -6.54 -10.63 9.66
CA SER A 260 -7.95 -10.33 9.43
C SER A 260 -8.84 -10.85 10.56
N ILE A 261 -8.65 -12.10 10.98
CA ILE A 261 -9.39 -12.68 12.10
C ILE A 261 -9.15 -11.86 13.38
N ARG A 262 -7.90 -11.51 13.70
CA ARG A 262 -7.58 -10.66 14.86
C ARG A 262 -8.29 -9.32 14.79
N ASP A 263 -8.05 -8.54 13.73
CA ASP A 263 -8.37 -7.12 13.67
C ASP A 263 -9.82 -6.81 13.27
N ASN A 264 -10.57 -7.79 12.74
CA ASN A 264 -11.95 -7.56 12.29
C ASN A 264 -12.96 -8.70 12.47
N LEU A 265 -12.63 -9.82 13.14
CA LEU A 265 -13.67 -10.73 13.64
C LEU A 265 -14.43 -10.08 14.82
N ARG A 266 -15.71 -9.76 14.60
CA ARG A 266 -16.63 -9.09 15.53
C ARG A 266 -17.92 -9.90 15.70
N LYS A 267 -18.69 -9.63 16.77
CA LYS A 267 -20.01 -10.25 17.05
C LYS A 267 -21.03 -10.09 15.90
N SER A 268 -20.84 -9.15 14.98
CA SER A 268 -21.66 -8.95 13.77
C SER A 268 -21.38 -9.93 12.63
N ILE A 269 -20.22 -10.61 12.64
CA ILE A 269 -19.83 -11.57 11.59
C ILE A 269 -20.42 -12.94 11.89
N SER A 270 -21.44 -13.32 11.12
CA SER A 270 -22.17 -14.58 11.30
C SER A 270 -21.44 -15.79 10.72
N GLU A 271 -20.59 -15.59 9.70
CA GLU A 271 -19.89 -16.66 9.00
C GLU A 271 -18.47 -16.23 8.58
N ILE A 272 -17.52 -17.14 8.77
CA ILE A 272 -16.15 -17.07 8.23
C ILE A 272 -16.00 -18.23 7.26
N ILE A 273 -15.78 -17.94 5.97
CA ILE A 273 -15.81 -18.94 4.91
C ILE A 273 -14.45 -18.96 4.20
N ILE A 274 -13.81 -20.13 4.16
CA ILE A 274 -12.46 -20.33 3.62
C ILE A 274 -12.50 -21.46 2.58
N ASP A 275 -11.93 -21.25 1.39
CA ASP A 275 -11.93 -22.24 0.31
C ASP A 275 -10.69 -23.19 0.28
N ASP A 276 -9.57 -22.81 0.90
CA ASP A 276 -8.43 -23.70 1.12
C ASP A 276 -8.49 -24.45 2.47
N GLN A 277 -8.21 -25.75 2.41
CA GLN A 277 -8.16 -26.66 3.56
C GLN A 277 -6.98 -26.37 4.51
N ILE A 278 -5.81 -25.94 4.02
CA ILE A 278 -4.63 -25.66 4.85
C ILE A 278 -4.89 -24.38 5.66
N SER A 279 -5.37 -23.34 4.99
CA SER A 279 -5.80 -22.07 5.55
C SER A 279 -6.94 -22.23 6.55
N TYR A 280 -7.91 -23.10 6.27
CA TYR A 280 -8.96 -23.46 7.23
C TYR A 280 -8.40 -24.06 8.52
N ILE A 281 -7.40 -24.96 8.45
CA ILE A 281 -6.78 -25.55 9.64
C ILE A 281 -6.03 -24.50 10.47
N LYS A 282 -5.23 -23.63 9.82
CA LYS A 282 -4.56 -22.50 10.49
C LYS A 282 -5.55 -21.57 11.20
N ALA A 283 -6.59 -21.13 10.47
CA ALA A 283 -7.62 -20.25 10.98
C ALA A 283 -8.37 -20.88 12.16
N LYS A 284 -8.69 -22.18 12.06
CA LYS A 284 -9.32 -22.95 13.14
C LYS A 284 -8.44 -22.98 14.39
N GLN A 285 -7.15 -23.33 14.27
CA GLN A 285 -6.22 -23.39 15.40
C GLN A 285 -6.07 -22.03 16.11
N TYR A 286 -6.10 -20.92 15.36
CA TYR A 286 -6.06 -19.58 15.93
C TYR A 286 -7.38 -19.21 16.63
N ILE A 287 -8.53 -19.48 15.99
CA ILE A 287 -9.86 -19.22 16.57
C ILE A 287 -10.08 -20.06 17.84
N GLU A 288 -9.71 -21.34 17.84
CA GLU A 288 -9.75 -22.22 19.02
C GLU A 288 -8.95 -21.70 20.22
N ARG A 289 -7.87 -20.93 19.99
CA ARG A 289 -7.01 -20.37 21.04
C ARG A 289 -7.43 -18.97 21.50
N VAL A 290 -7.97 -18.13 20.61
CA VAL A 290 -8.14 -16.68 20.85
C VAL A 290 -9.60 -16.23 20.88
N LYS A 291 -10.49 -16.92 20.14
CA LYS A 291 -11.91 -16.57 19.95
C LYS A 291 -12.78 -17.83 19.82
N PRO A 292 -12.78 -18.75 20.81
CA PRO A 292 -13.46 -20.04 20.69
C PRO A 292 -14.98 -19.89 20.50
N GLU A 293 -15.58 -18.75 20.86
CA GLU A 293 -16.99 -18.48 20.63
C GLU A 293 -17.37 -18.36 19.13
N PHE A 294 -16.39 -18.09 18.27
CA PHE A 294 -16.57 -17.98 16.81
C PHE A 294 -16.25 -19.27 16.04
N LEU A 295 -15.78 -20.33 16.70
CA LEU A 295 -15.53 -21.64 16.09
C LEU A 295 -16.73 -22.18 15.26
N PRO A 296 -18.00 -22.15 15.74
CA PRO A 296 -19.14 -22.61 14.91
C PRO A 296 -19.44 -21.73 13.69
N ASN A 297 -18.92 -20.52 13.62
CA ASN A 297 -19.09 -19.62 12.47
C ASN A 297 -18.09 -19.93 11.35
N LEU A 298 -17.03 -20.70 11.64
CA LEU A 298 -15.99 -21.07 10.68
C LEU A 298 -16.42 -22.25 9.80
N LYS A 299 -16.37 -22.07 8.47
CA LYS A 299 -16.84 -23.03 7.48
C LYS A 299 -15.82 -23.21 6.34
N LEU A 300 -15.57 -24.46 5.97
CA LEU A 300 -14.82 -24.80 4.76
C LEU A 300 -15.76 -24.74 3.56
N TYR A 301 -15.30 -24.14 2.45
CA TYR A 301 -16.02 -24.05 1.19
C TYR A 301 -15.42 -25.02 0.17
N ASN A 302 -16.24 -25.90 -0.38
CA ASN A 302 -15.81 -27.01 -1.24
C ASN A 302 -16.65 -27.14 -2.54
N SER A 303 -17.26 -26.05 -2.98
CA SER A 303 -18.04 -25.99 -4.23
C SER A 303 -17.15 -25.81 -5.45
N SER A 304 -17.63 -26.23 -6.63
CA SER A 304 -16.95 -26.02 -7.92
C SER A 304 -17.03 -24.58 -8.44
N ILE A 305 -17.93 -23.76 -7.91
CA ILE A 305 -18.04 -22.32 -8.23
C ILE A 305 -17.08 -21.56 -7.30
N PRO A 306 -16.15 -20.72 -7.79
CA PRO A 306 -15.24 -19.96 -6.92
C PRO A 306 -15.98 -19.10 -5.88
N LEU A 307 -15.43 -19.01 -4.66
CA LEU A 307 -16.10 -18.40 -3.50
C LEU A 307 -16.61 -16.97 -3.77
N PHE A 308 -15.77 -16.12 -4.37
CA PHE A 308 -16.11 -14.72 -4.66
C PHE A 308 -17.11 -14.55 -5.81
N ASN A 309 -17.18 -15.51 -6.73
CA ASN A 309 -18.18 -15.56 -7.80
C ASN A 309 -19.54 -16.02 -7.26
N PHE A 310 -19.56 -17.00 -6.35
CA PHE A 310 -20.79 -17.43 -5.67
C PHE A 310 -21.45 -16.29 -4.87
N TYR A 311 -20.63 -15.47 -4.20
CA TYR A 311 -21.09 -14.26 -3.50
C TYR A 311 -21.20 -13.00 -4.39
N GLN A 312 -20.96 -13.11 -5.70
CA GLN A 312 -21.06 -12.03 -6.70
C GLN A 312 -20.17 -10.79 -6.44
N ILE A 313 -19.17 -10.90 -5.56
CA ILE A 313 -18.30 -9.78 -5.18
C ILE A 313 -17.10 -9.55 -6.09
N GLU A 314 -16.73 -10.52 -6.94
CA GLU A 314 -15.61 -10.39 -7.89
C GLU A 314 -15.76 -9.14 -8.79
N SER A 315 -16.98 -8.89 -9.27
CA SER A 315 -17.32 -7.67 -10.03
C SER A 315 -17.12 -6.37 -9.24
N GLN A 316 -17.27 -6.42 -7.91
CA GLN A 316 -17.09 -5.26 -7.01
C GLN A 316 -15.61 -5.05 -6.68
N ILE A 317 -14.81 -6.12 -6.61
CA ILE A 317 -13.34 -6.06 -6.49
C ILE A 317 -12.77 -5.36 -7.74
N GLU A 318 -13.23 -5.72 -8.94
CA GLU A 318 -12.83 -5.06 -10.18
C GLU A 318 -13.08 -3.54 -10.19
N THR A 319 -14.14 -3.05 -9.52
CA THR A 319 -14.37 -1.60 -9.40
C THR A 319 -13.25 -0.85 -8.65
N ALA A 320 -12.46 -1.53 -7.81
CA ALA A 320 -11.34 -0.90 -7.11
C ALA A 320 -10.10 -0.68 -8.01
N TYR A 321 -9.97 -1.43 -9.11
CA TYR A 321 -8.94 -1.21 -10.12
C TYR A 321 -9.32 -0.14 -11.15
N GLN A 322 -10.62 0.02 -11.43
CA GLN A 322 -11.14 0.94 -12.45
C GLN A 322 -10.94 2.43 -12.07
N ARG A 323 -10.60 3.28 -13.05
CA ARG A 323 -10.52 4.75 -12.87
C ARG A 323 -11.88 5.40 -12.61
N GLN A 324 -12.94 4.85 -13.23
CA GLN A 324 -14.31 5.33 -13.10
C GLN A 324 -15.16 4.29 -12.36
N VAL A 325 -16.02 4.73 -11.45
CA VAL A 325 -16.93 3.87 -10.68
C VAL A 325 -18.35 4.39 -10.86
N MET A 326 -19.30 3.51 -11.22
CA MET A 326 -20.70 3.88 -11.39
C MET A 326 -21.42 3.99 -10.04
N LEU A 327 -22.26 5.02 -9.89
CA LEU A 327 -23.15 5.23 -8.74
C LEU A 327 -24.54 4.62 -9.00
N PRO A 328 -25.30 4.22 -7.96
CA PRO A 328 -26.63 3.62 -8.10
C PRO A 328 -27.61 4.38 -9.00
N SER A 329 -27.71 5.71 -8.87
CA SER A 329 -28.58 6.56 -9.70
C SER A 329 -28.01 6.88 -11.10
N GLY A 330 -26.95 6.19 -11.53
CA GLY A 330 -26.35 6.35 -12.85
C GLY A 330 -25.32 7.48 -12.98
N GLY A 331 -25.03 8.20 -11.88
CA GLY A 331 -23.84 9.04 -11.78
C GLY A 331 -22.53 8.21 -11.83
N ALA A 332 -21.38 8.87 -11.77
CA ALA A 332 -20.09 8.20 -11.68
C ALA A 332 -19.02 9.01 -10.95
N LEU A 333 -18.18 8.32 -10.17
CA LEU A 333 -16.93 8.84 -9.65
C LEU A 333 -15.82 8.67 -10.68
N VAL A 334 -14.88 9.61 -10.74
CA VAL A 334 -13.61 9.50 -11.46
C VAL A 334 -12.49 9.71 -10.45
N ILE A 335 -11.66 8.69 -10.23
CA ILE A 335 -10.61 8.68 -9.18
C ILE A 335 -9.24 8.70 -9.85
N ASP A 336 -8.54 9.83 -9.75
CA ASP A 336 -7.18 10.03 -10.27
C ASP A 336 -6.15 10.12 -9.14
N ARG A 337 -4.99 9.48 -9.35
CA ARG A 337 -3.84 9.50 -8.43
C ARG A 337 -2.76 10.43 -8.99
N THR A 338 -2.30 11.39 -8.18
CA THR A 338 -1.16 12.26 -8.51
C THR A 338 0.04 11.95 -7.61
N GLU A 339 1.17 12.63 -7.81
CA GLU A 339 2.37 12.49 -6.97
C GLU A 339 2.11 12.85 -5.49
N ALA A 340 1.29 13.88 -5.24
CA ALA A 340 1.09 14.45 -3.90
C ALA A 340 -0.28 14.11 -3.27
N LEU A 341 -1.33 13.98 -4.09
CA LEU A 341 -2.72 13.83 -3.64
C LEU A 341 -3.55 12.90 -4.55
N VAL A 342 -4.71 12.50 -4.05
CA VAL A 342 -5.75 11.82 -4.84
C VAL A 342 -6.84 12.84 -5.15
N SER A 343 -7.25 12.95 -6.41
CA SER A 343 -8.36 13.79 -6.85
C SER A 343 -9.55 12.94 -7.26
N ILE A 344 -10.75 13.28 -6.79
CA ILE A 344 -11.99 12.59 -7.11
C ILE A 344 -12.98 13.59 -7.70
N ASP A 345 -13.49 13.29 -8.89
CA ASP A 345 -14.50 14.06 -9.64
C ASP A 345 -15.84 13.30 -9.69
N ILE A 346 -16.97 14.02 -9.69
CA ILE A 346 -18.32 13.46 -9.52
C ILE A 346 -19.23 13.92 -10.67
N ASN A 347 -19.63 12.97 -11.52
CA ASN A 347 -20.39 13.22 -12.74
C ASN A 347 -21.84 12.71 -12.61
N SER A 348 -22.85 13.53 -12.93
CA SER A 348 -24.28 13.17 -12.90
C SER A 348 -24.85 12.65 -14.23
N ALA A 349 -24.01 12.37 -15.23
CA ALA A 349 -24.34 12.35 -16.65
C ALA A 349 -25.38 11.32 -17.17
N LYS A 350 -25.97 10.47 -16.31
CA LYS A 350 -27.13 9.62 -16.65
C LYS A 350 -28.33 9.76 -15.69
N ALA A 351 -28.19 10.56 -14.63
CA ALA A 351 -29.21 10.76 -13.58
C ALA A 351 -30.25 11.85 -13.94
N THR A 352 -30.10 12.52 -15.09
CA THR A 352 -30.82 13.74 -15.50
C THR A 352 -32.26 13.51 -15.99
N GLY A 353 -32.95 12.49 -15.46
CA GLY A 353 -34.37 12.21 -15.74
C GLY A 353 -35.36 13.00 -14.89
N GLY A 354 -34.89 13.73 -13.87
CA GLY A 354 -35.70 14.56 -12.98
C GLY A 354 -35.85 16.00 -13.44
N ALA A 355 -36.93 16.67 -12.99
CA ALA A 355 -37.20 18.08 -13.29
C ALA A 355 -36.46 19.08 -12.35
N ASP A 356 -35.85 18.60 -11.27
CA ASP A 356 -35.11 19.40 -10.29
C ASP A 356 -33.62 19.02 -10.30
N ILE A 357 -32.80 19.96 -10.76
CA ILE A 357 -31.35 19.81 -10.91
C ILE A 357 -30.65 19.82 -9.55
N GLU A 358 -31.12 20.61 -8.57
CA GLU A 358 -30.47 20.69 -7.25
C GLU A 358 -30.76 19.44 -6.40
N ALA A 359 -31.96 18.86 -6.53
CA ALA A 359 -32.27 17.56 -5.95
C ALA A 359 -31.41 16.43 -6.56
N THR A 360 -31.25 16.39 -7.89
CA THR A 360 -30.35 15.42 -8.54
C THR A 360 -28.89 15.61 -8.12
N ALA A 361 -28.41 16.86 -7.98
CA ALA A 361 -27.06 17.15 -7.50
C ALA A 361 -26.84 16.66 -6.06
N LEU A 362 -27.75 16.99 -5.13
CA LEU A 362 -27.68 16.52 -3.74
C LEU A 362 -27.66 14.99 -3.67
N ASN A 363 -28.61 14.30 -4.32
CA ASN A 363 -28.69 12.84 -4.28
C ASN A 363 -27.43 12.18 -4.86
N THR A 364 -26.91 12.69 -5.99
CA THR A 364 -25.66 12.18 -6.58
C THR A 364 -24.46 12.40 -5.65
N ASN A 365 -24.38 13.56 -4.97
CA ASN A 365 -23.32 13.86 -4.01
C ASN A 365 -23.41 13.00 -2.73
N LEU A 366 -24.62 12.62 -2.29
CA LEU A 366 -24.82 11.70 -1.16
C LEU A 366 -24.40 10.27 -1.52
N GLU A 367 -24.81 9.75 -2.68
CA GLU A 367 -24.32 8.45 -3.20
C GLU A 367 -22.80 8.46 -3.38
N ALA A 368 -22.24 9.57 -3.87
CA ALA A 368 -20.81 9.74 -4.01
C ALA A 368 -20.07 9.73 -2.66
N ALA A 369 -20.61 10.35 -1.61
CA ALA A 369 -19.99 10.36 -0.29
C ALA A 369 -19.83 8.93 0.29
N ASP A 370 -20.84 8.08 0.13
CA ASP A 370 -20.81 6.67 0.52
C ASP A 370 -19.79 5.87 -0.30
N GLU A 371 -19.86 5.98 -1.63
CA GLU A 371 -19.00 5.19 -2.52
C GLU A 371 -17.53 5.65 -2.44
N ILE A 372 -17.25 6.93 -2.21
CA ILE A 372 -15.91 7.43 -1.90
C ILE A 372 -15.39 6.79 -0.61
N ALA A 373 -16.18 6.80 0.47
CA ALA A 373 -15.77 6.18 1.73
C ALA A 373 -15.49 4.67 1.58
N ARG A 374 -16.25 3.98 0.72
CA ARG A 374 -16.02 2.57 0.36
C ARG A 374 -14.74 2.39 -0.45
N GLN A 375 -14.56 3.14 -1.53
CA GLN A 375 -13.39 3.04 -2.43
C GLN A 375 -12.09 3.46 -1.73
N LEU A 376 -12.12 4.40 -0.78
CA LEU A 376 -10.95 4.77 0.05
C LEU A 376 -10.44 3.59 0.88
N ARG A 377 -11.34 2.72 1.39
CA ARG A 377 -10.97 1.46 2.08
C ARG A 377 -10.47 0.41 1.09
N LEU A 378 -11.29 0.05 0.09
CA LEU A 378 -10.99 -1.04 -0.84
C LEU A 378 -9.70 -0.87 -1.65
N ARG A 379 -9.29 0.38 -1.91
CA ARG A 379 -8.04 0.71 -2.61
C ARG A 379 -6.88 1.06 -1.67
N ASP A 380 -7.13 1.04 -0.36
CA ASP A 380 -6.33 1.55 0.76
C ASP A 380 -5.65 2.91 0.47
N LEU A 381 -6.43 3.85 -0.09
CA LEU A 381 -5.97 5.18 -0.49
C LEU A 381 -5.63 6.04 0.74
N GLY A 382 -4.58 6.85 0.68
CA GLY A 382 -4.22 7.73 1.80
C GLY A 382 -3.17 8.78 1.47
N GLY A 383 -2.99 9.71 2.41
CA GLY A 383 -2.40 11.03 2.16
C GLY A 383 -3.50 12.09 2.07
N LEU A 384 -3.26 13.13 1.27
CA LEU A 384 -4.26 14.15 0.95
C LEU A 384 -5.21 13.61 -0.14
N VAL A 385 -6.51 13.84 0.05
CA VAL A 385 -7.56 13.56 -0.92
C VAL A 385 -8.38 14.84 -1.11
N VAL A 386 -8.67 15.16 -2.36
CA VAL A 386 -9.49 16.31 -2.76
C VAL A 386 -10.67 15.78 -3.56
N ILE A 387 -11.89 16.18 -3.19
CA ILE A 387 -13.14 15.74 -3.80
C ILE A 387 -13.83 16.95 -4.41
N ASP A 388 -14.11 16.89 -5.71
CA ASP A 388 -14.91 17.87 -6.44
C ASP A 388 -16.37 17.39 -6.45
N PHE A 389 -17.20 18.01 -5.61
CA PHE A 389 -18.64 17.72 -5.52
C PHE A 389 -19.42 18.58 -6.51
N ILE A 390 -20.51 18.05 -7.06
CA ILE A 390 -21.39 18.82 -7.95
C ILE A 390 -21.89 20.06 -7.19
N ASP A 391 -21.76 21.23 -7.81
CA ASP A 391 -22.16 22.53 -7.23
C ASP A 391 -23.59 22.49 -6.66
N MET A 392 -23.73 22.93 -5.41
CA MET A 392 -25.01 23.06 -4.70
C MET A 392 -25.16 24.51 -4.22
N SER A 393 -26.28 25.17 -4.55
CA SER A 393 -26.52 26.56 -4.16
C SER A 393 -26.86 26.68 -2.68
N SER A 394 -27.58 25.69 -2.15
CA SER A 394 -27.96 25.59 -0.75
C SER A 394 -26.78 25.17 0.14
N SER A 395 -26.37 26.06 1.05
CA SER A 395 -25.40 25.73 2.12
C SER A 395 -25.93 24.72 3.15
N LYS A 396 -27.22 24.35 3.10
CA LYS A 396 -27.75 23.22 3.87
C LYS A 396 -27.32 21.91 3.20
N ASN A 397 -27.52 21.80 1.89
CA ASN A 397 -27.20 20.61 1.08
C ASN A 397 -25.69 20.29 1.16
N GLN A 398 -24.84 21.33 1.09
CA GLN A 398 -23.39 21.21 1.32
C GLN A 398 -23.04 20.57 2.68
N ARG A 399 -23.71 20.99 3.77
CA ARG A 399 -23.50 20.42 5.11
C ARG A 399 -24.05 19.00 5.24
N GLU A 400 -25.12 18.69 4.51
CA GLU A 400 -25.72 17.35 4.47
C GLU A 400 -24.75 16.34 3.85
N VAL A 401 -24.12 16.70 2.72
CA VAL A 401 -23.06 15.92 2.07
C VAL A 401 -21.79 15.82 2.95
N GLU A 402 -21.34 16.92 3.56
CA GLU A 402 -20.24 16.90 4.52
C GLU A 402 -20.49 15.92 5.69
N ASN A 403 -21.71 15.86 6.21
CA ASN A 403 -22.07 15.00 7.33
C ASN A 403 -22.20 13.54 6.89
N ARG A 404 -22.81 13.27 5.73
CA ARG A 404 -22.90 11.93 5.14
C ARG A 404 -21.51 11.33 4.89
N LEU A 405 -20.57 12.14 4.36
CA LEU A 405 -19.19 11.72 4.18
C LEU A 405 -18.52 11.40 5.53
N LYS A 406 -18.68 12.26 6.55
CA LYS A 406 -18.12 12.02 7.90
C LYS A 406 -18.67 10.72 8.51
N GLU A 407 -19.97 10.46 8.36
CA GLU A 407 -20.64 9.24 8.82
C GLU A 407 -20.10 7.98 8.12
N ALA A 408 -20.08 7.97 6.78
CA ALA A 408 -19.59 6.83 5.98
C ALA A 408 -18.11 6.49 6.22
N LEU A 409 -17.32 7.45 6.71
CA LEU A 409 -15.92 7.31 7.09
C LEU A 409 -15.69 6.84 8.54
N GLN A 410 -16.70 6.89 9.44
CA GLN A 410 -16.53 6.43 10.84
C GLN A 410 -16.11 4.96 10.95
N ALA A 411 -16.60 4.13 10.02
CA ALA A 411 -16.32 2.70 9.96
C ALA A 411 -14.91 2.35 9.46
N ASP A 412 -14.15 3.32 8.94
CA ASP A 412 -12.76 3.12 8.52
C ASP A 412 -11.84 2.91 9.73
N ARG A 413 -10.73 2.19 9.54
CA ARG A 413 -9.69 1.92 10.55
C ARG A 413 -8.63 3.02 10.60
N ALA A 414 -8.41 3.73 9.49
CA ALA A 414 -7.48 4.85 9.41
C ALA A 414 -7.91 6.01 10.33
N ARG A 415 -6.96 6.84 10.76
CA ARG A 415 -7.28 8.19 11.26
C ARG A 415 -7.58 9.08 10.07
N ILE A 416 -8.66 9.84 10.14
CA ILE A 416 -9.15 10.68 9.04
C ILE A 416 -9.46 12.08 9.58
N GLN A 417 -9.13 13.10 8.80
CA GLN A 417 -9.53 14.49 9.04
C GLN A 417 -10.29 14.98 7.81
N VAL A 418 -11.52 15.45 8.01
CA VAL A 418 -12.40 15.95 6.94
C VAL A 418 -12.57 17.45 7.11
N GLY A 419 -12.29 18.21 6.05
CA GLY A 419 -12.49 19.65 6.02
C GLY A 419 -13.97 20.04 5.85
N ARG A 420 -14.17 21.18 5.21
CA ARG A 420 -15.48 21.66 4.72
C ARG A 420 -15.43 21.81 3.20
N ILE A 421 -16.59 21.92 2.57
CA ILE A 421 -16.67 22.34 1.17
C ILE A 421 -16.11 23.77 1.06
N SER A 422 -15.13 23.94 0.17
CA SER A 422 -14.43 25.19 -0.09
C SER A 422 -15.29 26.17 -0.90
N ARG A 423 -14.87 27.44 -0.96
CA ARG A 423 -15.46 28.43 -1.89
C ARG A 423 -15.34 28.02 -3.37
N PHE A 424 -14.46 27.06 -3.68
CA PHE A 424 -14.24 26.50 -5.01
C PHE A 424 -14.94 25.14 -5.21
N GLY A 425 -15.94 24.76 -4.41
CA GLY A 425 -16.66 23.46 -4.52
C GLY A 425 -15.89 22.26 -3.93
N LEU A 426 -14.57 22.30 -3.98
CA LEU A 426 -13.67 21.24 -3.48
C LEU A 426 -13.81 20.99 -1.97
N LEU A 427 -13.87 19.72 -1.56
CA LEU A 427 -13.66 19.29 -0.17
C LEU A 427 -12.27 18.66 -0.03
N GLU A 428 -11.52 19.13 0.97
CA GLU A 428 -10.20 18.57 1.33
C GLU A 428 -10.33 17.61 2.52
N MET A 429 -9.64 16.47 2.47
CA MET A 429 -9.52 15.53 3.59
C MET A 429 -8.15 14.84 3.62
N SER A 430 -7.71 14.38 4.79
CA SER A 430 -6.54 13.51 4.92
C SER A 430 -6.91 12.15 5.50
N ARG A 431 -6.38 11.07 4.93
CA ARG A 431 -6.52 9.68 5.42
C ARG A 431 -5.15 9.09 5.74
N GLN A 432 -4.98 8.58 6.96
CA GLN A 432 -3.76 7.89 7.37
C GLN A 432 -3.52 6.66 6.50
N ARG A 433 -2.37 6.60 5.82
CA ARG A 433 -1.90 5.38 5.15
C ARG A 433 -1.60 4.30 6.19
N LEU A 434 -2.31 3.18 6.11
CA LEU A 434 -2.07 2.01 6.96
C LEU A 434 -1.05 1.04 6.33
N ARG A 435 -1.04 0.98 5.00
CA ARG A 435 -0.31 0.05 4.12
C ARG A 435 0.13 0.77 2.83
N LEU A 436 0.74 0.04 1.90
CA LEU A 436 0.73 0.40 0.48
C LEU A 436 -0.71 0.31 -0.07
N SER A 437 -1.06 1.20 -0.99
CA SER A 437 -2.39 1.19 -1.63
C SER A 437 -2.45 0.20 -2.80
N LEU A 438 -3.65 -0.21 -3.22
CA LEU A 438 -3.83 -1.28 -4.21
C LEU A 438 -3.04 -1.04 -5.52
N GLY A 439 -3.12 0.16 -6.08
CA GLY A 439 -2.32 0.59 -7.25
C GLY A 439 -0.87 1.03 -6.96
N GLU A 440 -0.34 0.82 -5.76
CA GLU A 440 1.10 0.86 -5.47
C GLU A 440 1.72 -0.56 -5.42
N THR A 441 0.90 -1.61 -5.22
CA THR A 441 1.32 -3.03 -5.22
C THR A 441 0.98 -3.75 -6.53
N ALA A 442 -0.18 -3.49 -7.13
CA ALA A 442 -0.70 -4.25 -8.28
C ALA A 442 -0.62 -3.51 -9.63
N GLN A 443 0.02 -2.34 -9.71
CA GLN A 443 0.08 -1.51 -10.93
C GLN A 443 1.48 -0.90 -11.14
N GLU A 444 2.01 -1.03 -12.36
CA GLU A 444 3.26 -0.39 -12.76
C GLU A 444 3.03 0.99 -13.41
N VAL A 445 4.06 1.85 -13.39
CA VAL A 445 4.03 3.15 -14.08
C VAL A 445 4.01 2.93 -15.60
N CYS A 446 2.99 3.44 -16.28
CA CYS A 446 2.80 3.24 -17.72
C CYS A 446 4.07 3.60 -18.54
N PRO A 447 4.71 2.63 -19.25
CA PRO A 447 6.00 2.83 -19.92
C PRO A 447 5.91 3.76 -21.16
N ARG A 448 4.70 4.15 -21.58
CA ARG A 448 4.48 5.08 -22.69
C ARG A 448 4.37 6.54 -22.23
N CYS A 449 3.75 6.83 -21.09
CA CYS A 449 3.55 8.21 -20.64
C CYS A 449 4.35 8.58 -19.39
N GLU A 450 5.11 7.64 -18.81
CA GLU A 450 5.91 7.85 -17.58
C GLU A 450 5.05 8.41 -16.43
N GLY A 451 3.80 7.92 -16.33
CA GLY A 451 2.81 8.38 -15.34
C GLY A 451 2.07 9.67 -15.69
N ARG A 452 2.43 10.40 -16.76
CA ARG A 452 1.85 11.72 -17.10
C ARG A 452 0.41 11.70 -17.64
N GLY A 453 -0.19 10.52 -17.81
CA GLY A 453 -1.53 10.32 -18.40
C GLY A 453 -1.69 10.73 -19.88
N THR A 454 -0.73 11.47 -20.45
CA THR A 454 -0.82 12.11 -21.77
C THR A 454 0.47 11.93 -22.57
N VAL A 455 0.36 12.03 -23.91
CA VAL A 455 1.50 11.95 -24.83
C VAL A 455 1.44 13.14 -25.79
N ARG A 456 2.60 13.77 -26.03
CA ARG A 456 2.72 14.95 -26.90
C ARG A 456 2.44 14.59 -28.37
N SER A 457 1.59 15.38 -29.04
CA SER A 457 1.21 15.15 -30.44
C SER A 457 2.41 15.17 -31.41
N ILE A 458 2.33 14.37 -32.48
CA ILE A 458 3.38 14.18 -33.50
C ILE A 458 3.92 15.53 -34.01
N GLN A 459 3.03 16.48 -34.32
CA GLN A 459 3.39 17.80 -34.83
C GLN A 459 4.19 18.62 -33.81
N SER A 460 3.69 18.68 -32.56
CA SER A 460 4.33 19.43 -31.47
C SER A 460 5.66 18.82 -31.06
N HIS A 461 5.73 17.47 -31.04
CA HIS A 461 6.95 16.75 -30.69
C HIS A 461 7.98 16.83 -31.82
N GLY A 462 7.59 16.57 -33.08
CA GLY A 462 8.46 16.67 -34.24
C GLY A 462 9.13 18.05 -34.34
N LEU A 463 8.37 19.14 -34.17
CA LEU A 463 8.91 20.50 -34.08
C LEU A 463 9.86 20.74 -32.88
N SER A 464 9.73 19.97 -31.79
CA SER A 464 10.68 20.01 -30.67
C SER A 464 11.99 19.33 -31.07
N ILE A 465 11.92 18.15 -31.68
CA ILE A 465 13.09 17.40 -32.16
C ILE A 465 13.83 18.18 -33.26
N THR A 466 13.12 18.84 -34.18
CA THR A 466 13.75 19.68 -35.22
C THR A 466 14.62 20.80 -34.62
N ARG A 467 14.23 21.36 -33.47
CA ARG A 467 15.04 22.35 -32.74
C ARG A 467 16.25 21.72 -32.04
N LEU A 468 16.09 20.52 -31.47
CA LEU A 468 17.22 19.78 -30.86
C LEU A 468 18.26 19.36 -31.91
N ILE A 469 17.83 19.01 -33.13
CA ILE A 469 18.74 18.76 -34.26
C ILE A 469 19.55 20.02 -34.59
N GLU A 470 18.90 21.19 -34.64
CA GLU A 470 19.56 22.48 -34.86
C GLU A 470 20.53 22.85 -33.72
N GLU A 471 20.18 22.51 -32.47
CA GLU A 471 21.04 22.69 -31.30
C GLU A 471 22.29 21.79 -31.34
N GLU A 472 22.18 20.52 -31.71
CA GLU A 472 23.34 19.63 -31.90
C GLU A 472 24.18 20.04 -33.12
N ALA A 473 23.56 20.62 -34.16
CA ALA A 473 24.26 21.14 -35.34
C ALA A 473 25.12 22.39 -35.04
N LEU A 474 24.71 23.20 -34.05
CA LEU A 474 25.45 24.38 -33.61
C LEU A 474 26.74 24.08 -32.81
N LYS A 475 26.94 22.83 -32.35
CA LYS A 475 28.06 22.47 -31.47
C LYS A 475 29.36 22.22 -32.28
N GLU A 476 30.49 22.74 -31.80
CA GLU A 476 31.79 22.66 -32.51
C GLU A 476 32.22 21.23 -32.86
N LYS A 477 32.68 21.04 -34.11
CA LYS A 477 33.09 19.76 -34.71
C LYS A 477 31.97 18.71 -34.88
N THR A 478 30.70 19.11 -35.00
CA THR A 478 29.64 18.19 -35.49
C THR A 478 29.85 17.93 -36.98
N ALA A 479 29.71 16.68 -37.42
CA ALA A 479 29.69 16.35 -38.85
C ALA A 479 28.46 15.51 -39.24
N GLU A 480 27.91 14.69 -38.33
CA GLU A 480 26.67 13.95 -38.56
C GLU A 480 25.82 13.88 -37.29
N ILE A 481 24.50 13.96 -37.43
CA ILE A 481 23.50 13.83 -36.37
C ILE A 481 22.53 12.72 -36.76
N GLN A 482 22.51 11.64 -35.98
CA GLN A 482 21.62 10.50 -36.19
C GLN A 482 20.41 10.63 -35.23
N VAL A 483 19.20 10.48 -35.76
CA VAL A 483 17.96 10.79 -35.02
C VAL A 483 16.99 9.61 -35.16
N GLN A 484 16.84 8.80 -34.11
CA GLN A 484 15.94 7.65 -34.10
C GLN A 484 14.58 8.03 -33.54
N LEU A 485 13.52 7.74 -34.30
CA LEU A 485 12.14 8.18 -34.03
C LEU A 485 11.12 7.08 -34.34
N PRO A 486 9.95 7.09 -33.68
CA PRO A 486 8.77 6.36 -34.13
C PRO A 486 8.47 6.64 -35.62
N PRO A 487 8.02 5.65 -36.42
CA PRO A 487 7.88 5.82 -37.88
C PRO A 487 6.98 6.99 -38.30
N GLU A 488 5.90 7.27 -37.56
CA GLU A 488 5.00 8.40 -37.77
C GLU A 488 5.73 9.75 -37.64
N MET A 489 6.60 9.88 -36.63
CA MET A 489 7.37 11.10 -36.36
C MET A 489 8.53 11.28 -37.34
N ALA A 490 9.18 10.18 -37.74
CA ALA A 490 10.16 10.18 -38.83
C ALA A 490 9.50 10.62 -40.15
N THR A 491 8.29 10.14 -40.44
CA THR A 491 7.52 10.50 -41.64
C THR A 491 7.19 12.00 -41.67
N PHE A 492 6.69 12.55 -40.56
CA PHE A 492 6.38 13.98 -40.43
C PHE A 492 7.62 14.89 -40.60
N ILE A 493 8.76 14.50 -40.03
CA ILE A 493 10.00 15.29 -40.19
C ILE A 493 10.53 15.18 -41.62
N MET A 494 10.55 13.98 -42.20
CA MET A 494 11.11 13.74 -43.53
C MET A 494 10.22 14.17 -44.69
N ASN A 495 8.97 14.59 -44.44
CA ASN A 495 8.09 15.21 -45.43
C ASN A 495 7.80 16.68 -45.08
N GLU A 496 6.93 16.96 -44.10
CA GLU A 496 6.47 18.32 -43.75
C GLU A 496 7.54 19.23 -43.12
N LYS A 497 8.70 18.67 -42.71
CA LYS A 497 9.88 19.44 -42.25
C LYS A 497 11.13 19.21 -43.11
N ARG A 498 11.02 18.51 -44.25
CA ARG A 498 12.14 18.21 -45.18
C ARG A 498 12.96 19.44 -45.54
N ASN A 499 12.30 20.55 -45.88
CA ASN A 499 13.00 21.81 -46.22
C ASN A 499 13.79 22.33 -45.01
N PHE A 500 13.20 22.34 -43.80
CA PHE A 500 13.87 22.85 -42.61
C PHE A 500 15.10 22.02 -42.23
N ILE A 501 15.03 20.68 -42.32
CA ILE A 501 16.19 19.79 -42.10
C ILE A 501 17.31 20.13 -43.11
N ARG A 502 17.01 20.13 -44.41
CA ARG A 502 17.97 20.49 -45.46
C ARG A 502 18.59 21.88 -45.25
N ASP A 503 17.82 22.82 -44.71
CA ASP A 503 18.27 24.19 -44.48
C ASP A 503 19.02 24.33 -43.13
N ILE A 504 18.95 23.36 -42.20
CA ILE A 504 19.95 23.16 -41.11
C ILE A 504 21.25 22.62 -41.72
N GLU A 505 21.18 21.52 -42.48
CA GLU A 505 22.35 20.84 -43.07
C GLU A 505 23.24 21.84 -43.85
N LYS A 506 22.62 22.67 -44.69
CA LYS A 506 23.31 23.73 -45.45
C LYS A 506 23.94 24.84 -44.60
N ARG A 507 23.32 25.24 -43.49
CA ARG A 507 23.81 26.34 -42.64
C ARG A 507 24.97 25.92 -41.75
N HIS A 508 24.95 24.68 -41.29
CA HIS A 508 25.90 24.16 -40.31
C HIS A 508 26.93 23.18 -40.91
N SER A 509 26.80 22.84 -42.20
CA SER A 509 27.65 21.87 -42.91
C SER A 509 27.66 20.46 -42.27
N VAL A 510 26.52 20.07 -41.69
CA VAL A 510 26.31 18.76 -41.03
C VAL A 510 25.38 17.87 -41.85
N SER A 511 25.54 16.55 -41.73
CA SER A 511 24.59 15.54 -42.24
C SER A 511 23.52 15.23 -41.18
N VAL A 512 22.24 15.16 -41.54
CA VAL A 512 21.15 14.78 -40.62
C VAL A 512 20.47 13.48 -41.06
N VAL A 513 20.76 12.40 -40.35
CA VAL A 513 20.26 11.04 -40.65
C VAL A 513 19.06 10.73 -39.75
N VAL A 514 17.85 10.96 -40.26
CA VAL A 514 16.61 10.56 -39.58
C VAL A 514 16.33 9.07 -39.84
N ILE A 515 16.13 8.32 -38.76
CA ILE A 515 15.95 6.86 -38.76
C ILE A 515 14.56 6.55 -38.19
N ALA A 516 13.69 5.94 -39.01
CA ALA A 516 12.44 5.37 -38.54
C ALA A 516 12.72 4.06 -37.79
N ASN A 517 12.59 4.07 -36.47
CA ASN A 517 12.79 2.92 -35.60
C ASN A 517 11.42 2.39 -35.13
N PRO A 518 11.00 1.18 -35.57
CA PRO A 518 9.68 0.63 -35.23
C PRO A 518 9.56 0.17 -33.76
N TYR A 519 10.68 0.05 -33.04
CA TYR A 519 10.70 -0.31 -31.62
C TYR A 519 10.53 0.91 -30.68
N LEU A 520 10.47 2.14 -31.23
CA LEU A 520 10.19 3.35 -30.47
C LEU A 520 8.72 3.76 -30.60
N HIS A 521 8.10 4.12 -29.49
CA HIS A 521 6.74 4.67 -29.45
C HIS A 521 6.75 6.10 -28.92
N PRO A 522 5.91 7.03 -29.45
CA PRO A 522 5.84 8.38 -28.91
C PRO A 522 5.49 8.34 -27.42
N PRO A 523 6.28 8.99 -26.53
CA PRO A 523 7.20 10.12 -26.77
C PRO A 523 8.71 9.77 -26.94
N GLN A 524 9.11 8.51 -27.07
CA GLN A 524 10.54 8.12 -27.10
C GLN A 524 11.27 8.63 -28.35
N TYR A 525 12.53 9.03 -28.19
CA TYR A 525 13.47 9.35 -29.28
C TYR A 525 14.94 9.24 -28.82
N THR A 526 15.86 9.07 -29.78
CA THR A 526 17.32 9.12 -29.54
C THR A 526 17.96 10.11 -30.51
N ILE A 527 18.83 11.00 -30.02
CA ILE A 527 19.69 11.85 -30.86
C ILE A 527 21.15 11.53 -30.54
N THR A 528 21.89 11.06 -31.54
CA THR A 528 23.30 10.67 -31.44
C THR A 528 24.15 11.58 -32.31
N ARG A 529 25.10 12.30 -31.69
CA ARG A 529 25.98 13.26 -32.35
C ARG A 529 27.33 12.62 -32.70
N LEU A 530 27.71 12.67 -33.98
CA LEU A 530 29.02 12.22 -34.46
C LEU A 530 29.91 13.43 -34.81
N LYS A 531 31.14 13.37 -34.28
CA LYS A 531 32.18 14.37 -34.57
C LYS A 531 32.98 14.00 -35.81
N GLU A 532 33.57 15.00 -36.45
CA GLU A 532 34.48 14.89 -37.60
C GLU A 532 35.49 13.74 -37.45
N ASP A 533 36.17 13.66 -36.31
CA ASP A 533 37.18 12.63 -35.97
C ASP A 533 36.67 11.17 -36.07
N ASN A 534 35.35 10.95 -36.11
CA ASN A 534 34.71 9.64 -36.13
C ASN A 534 33.83 9.37 -37.36
N VAL A 535 33.56 10.38 -38.21
CA VAL A 535 32.80 10.17 -39.45
C VAL A 535 33.61 9.31 -40.43
N GLY A 536 32.93 8.41 -41.13
CA GLY A 536 33.55 7.49 -42.10
C GLY A 536 34.04 6.15 -41.55
N LYS A 537 34.23 5.99 -40.23
CA LYS A 537 34.67 4.71 -39.60
C LYS A 537 33.64 3.58 -39.72
N SER A 538 32.38 3.89 -40.04
CA SER A 538 31.30 2.91 -40.23
C SER A 538 30.26 3.42 -41.24
N LYS A 539 30.51 3.23 -42.55
CA LYS A 539 29.52 3.50 -43.61
C LYS A 539 28.40 2.43 -43.65
N LYS A 540 27.63 2.33 -42.57
CA LYS A 540 26.42 1.48 -42.48
C LYS A 540 25.23 2.24 -43.06
N PRO A 541 24.35 1.61 -43.86
CA PRO A 541 23.13 2.25 -44.33
C PRO A 541 22.16 2.53 -43.17
N SER A 542 21.37 3.60 -43.28
CA SER A 542 20.53 4.13 -42.20
C SER A 542 19.59 3.11 -41.55
N TYR A 543 19.02 2.18 -42.33
CA TYR A 543 18.16 1.11 -41.81
C TYR A 543 18.90 0.09 -40.92
N SER A 544 20.23 -0.04 -41.04
CA SER A 544 21.05 -0.91 -40.18
C SER A 544 21.66 -0.20 -38.97
N LEU A 545 21.28 1.07 -38.76
CA LEU A 545 21.58 1.84 -37.55
C LEU A 545 20.45 1.76 -36.52
N ILE A 546 19.30 1.16 -36.85
CA ILE A 546 18.16 0.96 -35.94
C ILE A 546 18.63 0.27 -34.67
N GLN A 547 18.50 0.96 -33.53
CA GLN A 547 18.74 0.37 -32.22
C GLN A 547 17.56 -0.54 -31.87
N GLN A 548 17.80 -1.85 -31.83
CA GLN A 548 16.87 -2.79 -31.21
C GLN A 548 16.91 -2.57 -29.69
N PRO A 549 15.78 -2.71 -28.97
CA PRO A 549 15.78 -2.69 -27.52
C PRO A 549 16.61 -3.88 -27.02
N GLU A 550 17.47 -3.64 -26.02
CA GLU A 550 18.16 -4.73 -25.34
C GLU A 550 17.09 -5.61 -24.66
N VAL A 551 16.99 -6.86 -25.09
CA VAL A 551 16.12 -7.84 -24.43
C VAL A 551 16.77 -8.19 -23.10
N GLN A 552 16.41 -7.40 -22.08
CA GLN A 552 16.62 -7.77 -20.68
C GLN A 552 15.72 -8.98 -20.40
N VAL A 553 16.21 -10.17 -20.77
CA VAL A 553 15.69 -11.43 -20.24
C VAL A 553 15.79 -11.29 -18.73
N PRO A 554 14.68 -11.33 -17.97
CA PRO A 554 14.75 -11.26 -16.53
C PRO A 554 15.49 -12.51 -16.06
N SER A 555 16.73 -12.35 -15.58
CA SER A 555 17.49 -13.43 -14.97
C SER A 555 16.63 -14.06 -13.87
N SER A 556 16.26 -15.33 -14.06
CA SER A 556 15.70 -16.18 -13.01
C SER A 556 16.66 -16.33 -11.82
N ASP A 557 17.91 -15.91 -12.00
CA ASP A 557 18.97 -15.78 -10.99
C ASP A 557 18.72 -14.65 -9.96
N LYS A 558 17.52 -14.04 -9.95
CA LYS A 558 16.93 -13.65 -8.66
C LYS A 558 16.62 -14.94 -7.89
N GLU A 559 17.62 -15.46 -7.19
CA GLU A 559 17.40 -16.45 -6.13
C GLU A 559 16.21 -15.98 -5.26
N PRO A 560 15.25 -16.85 -4.91
CA PRO A 560 14.20 -16.48 -3.99
C PRO A 560 14.87 -16.02 -2.71
N ALA A 561 14.71 -14.73 -2.38
CA ALA A 561 15.46 -14.09 -1.31
C ALA A 561 15.28 -14.91 -0.04
N SER A 562 16.38 -15.46 0.49
CA SER A 562 16.34 -16.48 1.53
C SER A 562 15.42 -16.03 2.66
N HIS A 563 14.26 -16.67 2.76
CA HIS A 563 13.23 -16.25 3.71
C HIS A 563 13.74 -16.58 5.11
N ASP A 564 14.13 -15.55 5.86
CA ASP A 564 14.44 -15.66 7.28
C ASP A 564 13.20 -16.23 7.97
N GLU A 565 13.24 -17.50 8.39
CA GLU A 565 12.16 -18.07 9.19
C GLU A 565 12.15 -17.37 10.57
N PRO A 566 10.98 -16.97 11.10
CA PRO A 566 10.92 -16.35 12.41
C PRO A 566 11.32 -17.34 13.50
N ALA A 567 12.28 -16.96 14.35
CA ALA A 567 12.73 -17.77 15.48
C ALA A 567 11.55 -18.14 16.41
N VAL A 568 10.66 -17.18 16.67
CA VAL A 568 9.36 -17.39 17.33
C VAL A 568 8.30 -17.63 16.26
N LYS A 569 8.16 -18.90 15.85
CA LYS A 569 6.98 -19.36 15.10
C LYS A 569 5.74 -19.25 16.02
N SER A 570 4.80 -18.38 15.65
CA SER A 570 3.63 -17.97 16.47
C SER A 570 2.66 -19.09 16.88
N PHE A 571 2.93 -20.33 16.45
CA PHE A 571 2.11 -21.53 16.66
C PHE A 571 2.93 -22.71 17.22
N ALA A 572 4.04 -22.44 17.92
CA ALA A 572 4.82 -23.48 18.59
C ALA A 572 4.02 -24.15 19.72
N GLU A 573 3.70 -25.45 19.56
CA GLU A 573 2.99 -26.25 20.56
C GLU A 573 3.68 -26.20 21.93
N HIS A 574 2.95 -25.77 22.96
CA HIS A 574 3.38 -25.94 24.33
C HIS A 574 2.67 -27.13 24.96
N ARG A 575 3.47 -28.09 25.47
CA ARG A 575 2.95 -29.28 26.16
C ARG A 575 2.09 -28.85 27.34
N ALA A 576 0.80 -29.20 27.31
CA ALA A 576 -0.12 -28.92 28.41
C ALA A 576 0.44 -29.43 29.76
N ILE A 577 0.53 -28.53 30.73
CA ILE A 577 0.94 -28.83 32.11
C ILE A 577 -0.13 -29.73 32.72
N LYS A 578 0.20 -31.00 32.92
CA LYS A 578 -0.75 -32.00 33.42
C LYS A 578 -0.91 -31.89 34.94
N HIS A 579 -1.94 -31.18 35.37
CA HIS A 579 -2.45 -31.31 36.72
C HIS A 579 -2.90 -32.76 36.98
N PRO A 580 -2.48 -33.40 38.09
CA PRO A 580 -2.61 -34.85 38.27
C PRO A 580 -3.99 -35.26 38.80
N HIS A 581 -5.03 -35.17 37.97
CA HIS A 581 -6.31 -35.81 38.30
C HIS A 581 -6.21 -37.33 38.14
N THR A 582 -6.26 -38.02 39.29
CA THR A 582 -6.41 -39.47 39.38
C THR A 582 -7.74 -39.90 38.75
N SER A 583 -7.73 -40.95 37.93
CA SER A 583 -8.95 -41.50 37.33
C SER A 583 -8.84 -43.01 37.14
N PHE A 584 -9.72 -43.74 37.83
CA PHE A 584 -9.69 -45.20 37.97
C PHE A 584 -10.03 -45.97 36.68
N ILE A 585 -10.51 -45.26 35.65
CA ILE A 585 -11.05 -45.82 34.40
C ILE A 585 -10.01 -46.68 33.64
N LYS A 586 -8.71 -46.39 33.77
CA LYS A 586 -7.63 -47.17 33.12
C LYS A 586 -7.47 -48.61 33.63
N ARG A 587 -8.10 -49.02 34.75
CA ARG A 587 -8.05 -50.40 35.25
C ARG A 587 -9.13 -51.32 34.65
N LEU A 588 -10.18 -50.79 34.03
CA LEU A 588 -11.29 -51.60 33.52
C LEU A 588 -11.01 -52.19 32.11
N TRP A 589 -10.24 -51.48 31.29
CA TRP A 589 -9.95 -51.88 29.91
C TRP A 589 -8.84 -52.94 29.79
N THR A 590 -8.00 -53.10 30.81
CA THR A 590 -6.87 -54.05 30.80
C THR A 590 -7.24 -55.49 31.15
N SER A 591 -8.49 -55.78 31.54
CA SER A 591 -8.94 -57.14 31.91
C SER A 591 -9.85 -57.82 30.87
N LEU A 592 -10.07 -57.21 29.69
CA LEU A 592 -10.97 -57.74 28.65
C LEU A 592 -10.31 -57.99 27.28
N PHE A 593 -9.11 -57.47 27.03
CA PHE A 593 -8.38 -57.65 25.75
C PHE A 593 -6.89 -57.97 25.94
N GLY A 594 -6.58 -58.93 26.82
CA GLY A 594 -5.24 -59.54 26.93
C GLY A 594 -5.26 -60.95 26.34
N GLY A 595 -4.54 -61.20 25.23
CA GLY A 595 -4.83 -62.39 24.40
C GLY A 595 -3.76 -62.91 23.43
N HIS A 596 -2.47 -62.95 23.82
CA HIS A 596 -1.39 -63.76 23.20
C HIS A 596 -0.96 -63.41 21.74
N SER A 597 0.26 -63.71 21.24
CA SER A 597 1.59 -63.87 21.89
C SER A 597 2.73 -63.91 20.84
N ALA A 598 3.96 -63.71 21.33
CA ALA A 598 5.25 -64.24 20.84
C ALA A 598 6.07 -63.51 19.73
N ALA A 599 7.34 -63.24 20.11
CA ALA A 599 8.58 -63.23 19.32
C ALA A 599 8.83 -62.15 18.24
N ALA A 600 10.06 -61.63 18.05
CA ALA A 600 11.25 -61.56 18.92
C ALA A 600 12.24 -60.48 18.40
N HIS A 601 13.09 -59.93 19.28
CA HIS A 601 14.21 -59.06 18.92
C HIS A 601 15.55 -59.68 19.34
N THR A 602 16.63 -59.39 18.60
CA THR A 602 18.02 -59.46 19.10
C THR A 602 18.84 -58.31 18.51
N ALA A 603 19.78 -57.75 19.28
CA ALA A 603 20.66 -56.65 18.87
C ALA A 603 21.99 -56.68 19.66
N THR A 604 23.06 -56.11 19.09
CA THR A 604 24.35 -55.63 19.69
C THR A 604 25.16 -54.93 18.56
N GLN A 605 25.93 -53.85 18.72
CA GLN A 605 27.10 -53.53 19.58
C GLN A 605 28.36 -54.39 19.28
N GLU A 606 29.60 -53.86 19.14
CA GLU A 606 30.06 -52.46 18.99
C GLU A 606 31.43 -52.35 18.19
N PRO A 607 32.52 -51.58 18.49
CA PRO A 607 33.11 -50.59 17.56
C PRO A 607 34.52 -50.88 16.97
N GLY A 608 34.98 -50.10 15.97
CA GLY A 608 36.43 -49.98 15.67
C GLY A 608 36.94 -49.21 14.41
N LYS A 609 37.60 -48.07 14.64
CA LYS A 609 38.81 -47.50 13.95
C LYS A 609 38.92 -47.35 12.39
N LYS A 610 38.93 -46.08 11.96
CA LYS A 610 39.97 -45.35 11.17
C LYS A 610 40.55 -45.89 9.82
N HIS A 611 40.52 -44.97 8.83
CA HIS A 611 41.53 -44.63 7.79
C HIS A 611 41.64 -45.37 6.43
N HIS A 612 41.65 -44.53 5.38
CA HIS A 612 42.45 -44.55 4.14
C HIS A 612 42.14 -45.49 2.93
N HIS A 613 41.92 -44.81 1.79
CA HIS A 613 42.46 -45.07 0.43
C HIS A 613 41.84 -46.09 -0.57
N ARG A 614 41.45 -45.52 -1.72
CA ARG A 614 41.89 -45.89 -3.10
C ARG A 614 41.11 -46.93 -3.92
N ALA A 615 40.15 -46.38 -4.69
CA ALA A 615 39.80 -46.65 -6.09
C ALA A 615 40.38 -47.87 -6.86
N GLN A 616 39.47 -48.64 -7.48
CA GLN A 616 39.44 -49.09 -8.89
C GLN A 616 38.05 -49.73 -9.17
N ASN A 617 37.52 -49.98 -10.38
CA ASN A 617 37.57 -49.38 -11.73
C ASN A 617 37.13 -50.46 -12.76
N GLN A 618 35.90 -50.39 -13.27
CA GLN A 618 35.39 -50.92 -14.56
C GLN A 618 34.14 -50.08 -14.89
N GLY A 619 33.67 -49.85 -16.13
CA GLY A 619 34.09 -50.15 -17.50
C GLY A 619 33.05 -49.50 -18.46
N LYS A 620 33.17 -49.41 -19.79
CA LYS A 620 34.13 -49.92 -20.80
C LYS A 620 34.19 -48.93 -22.00
N HIS A 621 34.66 -49.40 -23.16
CA HIS A 621 34.76 -48.78 -24.50
C HIS A 621 33.45 -48.12 -25.03
N THR A 622 33.45 -47.21 -26.02
CA THR A 622 34.15 -47.25 -27.34
C THR A 622 34.63 -45.90 -27.91
N SER A 623 35.22 -45.97 -29.11
CA SER A 623 35.96 -44.99 -29.93
C SER A 623 35.14 -43.76 -30.44
N SER A 624 35.71 -42.70 -31.04
CA SER A 624 36.96 -42.62 -31.84
C SER A 624 37.69 -41.25 -31.86
N LYS A 625 38.84 -41.21 -32.57
CA LYS A 625 39.80 -40.08 -32.75
C LYS A 625 39.19 -38.93 -33.57
N ASN A 626 39.69 -37.68 -33.60
CA ASN A 626 41.04 -37.12 -33.90
C ASN A 626 41.03 -35.61 -33.49
N SER A 627 42.10 -34.80 -33.47
CA SER A 627 43.56 -34.96 -33.25
C SER A 627 44.22 -33.56 -33.23
N GLY A 628 45.23 -33.34 -32.37
CA GLY A 628 46.05 -32.11 -32.34
C GLY A 628 45.46 -30.92 -31.55
N GLY A 629 46.27 -30.01 -30.99
CA GLY A 629 47.74 -30.05 -30.95
C GLY A 629 48.44 -28.89 -30.24
N ASP A 630 48.82 -29.12 -28.97
CA ASP A 630 50.09 -28.72 -28.35
C ASP A 630 50.36 -27.24 -27.91
N LYS A 631 51.01 -27.12 -26.73
CA LYS A 631 51.80 -25.99 -26.16
C LYS A 631 51.21 -24.55 -26.02
N ARG A 632 51.73 -23.68 -25.15
CA ARG A 632 52.27 -23.75 -23.75
C ARG A 632 52.76 -22.33 -23.34
N GLN A 633 53.08 -22.17 -22.05
CA GLN A 633 53.72 -21.01 -21.39
C GLN A 633 52.83 -19.75 -21.21
N GLN A 634 52.66 -19.10 -20.04
CA GLN A 634 53.33 -19.03 -18.72
C GLN A 634 54.27 -17.82 -18.53
N GLY A 635 53.91 -16.96 -17.57
CA GLY A 635 54.67 -15.80 -17.08
C GLY A 635 53.69 -14.80 -16.41
N SER A 636 53.48 -14.82 -15.09
CA SER A 636 54.36 -14.44 -13.96
C SER A 636 54.25 -12.96 -13.54
N ASN A 637 53.65 -12.74 -12.38
CA ASN A 637 53.60 -11.48 -11.58
C ASN A 637 55.05 -10.96 -11.27
N PRO A 638 55.30 -9.68 -10.88
CA PRO A 638 54.72 -9.08 -9.65
C PRO A 638 54.52 -7.53 -9.56
N ASN A 639 53.36 -7.11 -9.03
CA ASN A 639 53.17 -6.20 -7.87
C ASN A 639 54.17 -5.02 -7.60
N ARG A 640 53.71 -3.75 -7.63
CA ARG A 640 54.17 -2.70 -6.67
C ARG A 640 53.24 -1.50 -6.42
N ARG A 641 53.32 -0.96 -5.20
CA ARG A 641 52.44 0.00 -4.51
C ARG A 641 52.68 1.52 -4.81
N ARG A 642 51.65 2.33 -4.50
CA ARG A 642 51.63 3.51 -3.56
C ARG A 642 51.59 4.98 -4.09
N ARG A 643 50.81 5.78 -3.33
CA ARG A 643 50.78 7.27 -3.11
C ARG A 643 50.14 8.17 -4.18
N SER A 644 49.72 9.42 -3.87
CA SER A 644 49.12 10.05 -2.65
C SER A 644 48.93 11.57 -2.82
N GLY A 645 47.79 12.12 -2.39
CA GLY A 645 47.56 13.57 -2.17
C GLY A 645 47.17 14.39 -3.41
N GLY A 646 46.59 15.59 -3.27
CA GLY A 646 46.15 16.31 -2.06
C GLY A 646 45.96 17.83 -2.29
N GLY A 647 45.09 18.49 -1.50
CA GLY A 647 44.75 19.93 -1.63
C GLY A 647 43.47 20.16 -2.47
N GLN A 648 42.30 20.65 -2.00
CA GLN A 648 41.82 21.34 -0.78
C GLN A 648 41.72 22.88 -0.87
N GLN A 649 40.70 23.44 -0.18
CA GLN A 649 40.34 24.87 0.01
C GLN A 649 39.41 25.44 -1.10
N ARG A 650 38.15 25.86 -0.81
CA ARG A 650 37.57 26.95 0.05
C ARG A 650 37.50 28.30 -0.71
N SER A 651 36.52 29.20 -0.52
CA SER A 651 35.30 29.24 0.33
C SER A 651 34.41 30.46 -0.04
N SER A 652 33.24 30.61 0.61
CA SER A 652 32.34 31.79 0.59
C SER A 652 31.56 31.98 -0.73
N SER A 653 30.23 32.11 -0.83
CA SER A 653 29.18 32.71 0.03
C SER A 653 29.24 34.25 0.12
N GLY A 654 28.12 34.94 -0.14
CA GLY A 654 27.96 36.36 0.20
C GLY A 654 27.23 37.27 -0.80
N ASN A 655 25.93 37.44 -0.55
CA ASN A 655 25.18 38.71 -0.70
C ASN A 655 24.64 39.17 -2.09
N THR A 656 23.91 40.29 -2.07
CA THR A 656 22.78 40.65 -2.93
C THR A 656 22.83 42.12 -3.39
N ASN A 657 21.88 42.51 -4.27
CA ASN A 657 21.52 43.90 -4.62
C ASN A 657 22.57 44.69 -5.46
N ALA A 658 22.22 45.55 -6.41
CA ALA A 658 20.93 45.91 -7.02
C ALA A 658 21.16 46.70 -8.33
N THR A 659 20.08 47.00 -9.08
CA THR A 659 19.95 48.11 -10.08
C THR A 659 20.88 48.12 -11.30
N ALA A 660 20.50 48.66 -12.47
CA ALA A 660 19.20 49.07 -13.04
C ALA A 660 19.34 49.14 -14.58
N ASN A 661 18.24 49.44 -15.29
CA ASN A 661 18.15 50.12 -16.61
C ASN A 661 19.20 49.77 -17.71
N THR A 662 18.80 49.53 -18.96
CA THR A 662 18.05 50.54 -19.73
C THR A 662 17.32 49.94 -20.93
N SER A 663 16.10 50.43 -21.14
CA SER A 663 15.23 50.15 -22.30
C SER A 663 15.68 50.80 -23.61
N GLN A 664 15.44 50.13 -24.74
CA GLN A 664 14.93 50.71 -26.02
C GLN A 664 14.35 49.53 -26.84
N GLN A 665 13.13 49.57 -27.39
CA GLN A 665 12.61 50.40 -28.50
C GLN A 665 13.41 50.22 -29.81
N ARG A 666 12.82 50.17 -31.01
CA ARG A 666 11.42 50.08 -31.50
C ARG A 666 11.48 49.85 -33.02
N LYS A 667 10.47 49.20 -33.63
CA LYS A 667 9.78 49.71 -34.84
C LYS A 667 8.54 48.90 -35.22
N LYS A 668 7.53 49.60 -35.75
CA LYS A 668 6.30 49.07 -36.38
C LYS A 668 6.25 49.59 -37.83
N SER A 669 5.76 48.76 -38.75
CA SER A 669 4.81 49.09 -39.85
C SER A 669 4.69 47.86 -40.76
N ASN A 670 3.52 47.25 -41.00
CA ASN A 670 2.40 47.70 -41.87
C ASN A 670 2.83 47.92 -43.35
N THR A 671 2.04 47.55 -44.37
CA THR A 671 0.55 47.49 -44.43
C THR A 671 0.02 46.56 -45.55
N ASN A 672 -1.29 46.22 -45.50
CA ASN A 672 -2.20 45.89 -46.63
C ASN A 672 -2.05 44.52 -47.38
N GLN A 673 -3.11 43.89 -47.93
CA GLN A 673 -4.57 44.17 -47.92
C GLN A 673 -5.47 42.95 -48.28
N GLN A 674 -6.79 43.11 -48.04
CA GLN A 674 -7.97 42.47 -48.70
C GLN A 674 -8.28 40.95 -48.49
N SER A 675 -9.54 40.48 -48.58
CA SER A 675 -10.86 41.04 -48.15
C SER A 675 -12.03 40.05 -48.40
N HIS A 676 -12.98 39.90 -47.45
CA HIS A 676 -14.45 39.65 -47.58
C HIS A 676 -14.98 38.98 -46.28
N GLY A 677 -16.17 39.29 -45.74
CA GLY A 677 -17.06 40.43 -46.00
C GLY A 677 -18.46 40.34 -45.33
N GLY A 678 -18.78 41.27 -44.42
CA GLY A 678 -20.15 41.53 -43.88
C GLY A 678 -20.67 40.55 -42.81
N GLN A 679 -21.74 40.80 -42.03
CA GLN A 679 -22.56 41.98 -41.62
C GLN A 679 -23.42 41.50 -40.40
N GLN A 680 -23.99 42.27 -39.47
CA GLN A 680 -23.88 43.65 -38.92
C GLN A 680 -24.53 43.62 -37.50
N GLY A 681 -24.52 44.65 -36.63
CA GLY A 681 -23.96 46.00 -36.71
C GLY A 681 -24.16 46.82 -35.40
N ASN A 682 -23.83 48.11 -35.49
CA ASN A 682 -24.06 49.27 -34.59
C ASN A 682 -25.07 49.17 -33.40
N ARG A 683 -24.96 49.97 -32.32
CA ARG A 683 -24.47 51.37 -32.21
C ARG A 683 -23.93 51.73 -30.80
N SER A 684 -23.48 52.97 -30.57
CA SER A 684 -22.57 53.32 -29.45
C SER A 684 -22.66 54.78 -28.93
N ILE A 685 -22.31 55.00 -27.63
CA ILE A 685 -21.73 56.24 -27.02
C ILE A 685 -22.70 57.47 -26.90
N PRO A 686 -22.53 58.51 -26.01
CA PRO A 686 -21.52 58.82 -24.96
C PRO A 686 -22.04 59.12 -23.50
N ALA A 687 -21.05 59.29 -22.62
CA ALA A 687 -21.02 59.67 -21.20
C ALA A 687 -21.65 61.01 -20.72
N LYS A 688 -21.71 61.20 -19.39
CA LYS A 688 -21.20 62.42 -18.71
C LYS A 688 -20.82 62.24 -17.23
N ASN A 689 -20.14 63.26 -16.67
CA ASN A 689 -19.56 63.34 -15.32
C ASN A 689 -20.27 64.43 -14.48
N GLU A 690 -20.48 64.21 -13.17
CA GLU A 690 -20.61 65.20 -12.06
C GLU A 690 -20.88 64.43 -10.73
N GLY A 691 -20.51 64.88 -9.52
CA GLY A 691 -19.65 66.00 -9.11
C GLY A 691 -19.65 66.24 -7.58
N ASN A 692 -18.51 66.72 -7.03
CA ASN A 692 -18.31 67.37 -5.71
C ASN A 692 -18.61 66.66 -4.35
N LYS A 693 -17.54 66.51 -3.55
CA LYS A 693 -17.36 66.99 -2.15
C LYS A 693 -18.48 66.78 -1.09
N LYS A 694 -18.09 66.15 0.04
CA LYS A 694 -17.75 66.89 1.31
C LYS A 694 -17.24 66.00 2.45
N ARG A 695 -16.33 66.60 3.25
CA ARG A 695 -16.02 66.36 4.67
C ARG A 695 -15.57 64.97 5.15
N GLU A 696 -14.28 64.89 5.45
CA GLU A 696 -13.78 64.31 6.70
C GLU A 696 -14.37 65.04 7.93
N ALA A 697 -14.51 64.35 9.06
CA ALA A 697 -13.88 64.69 10.35
C ALA A 697 -14.49 63.90 11.54
N ILE A 698 -13.71 63.76 12.63
CA ILE A 698 -14.09 63.24 13.97
C ILE A 698 -14.43 61.73 13.97
N LEU A 699 -13.51 60.81 14.29
CA LEU A 699 -12.81 60.53 15.57
C LEU A 699 -13.67 59.85 16.66
N ALA A 700 -13.41 58.54 16.80
CA ALA A 700 -13.30 57.71 18.01
C ALA A 700 -13.90 58.17 19.36
N LYS A 701 -14.65 57.24 19.98
CA LYS A 701 -14.56 56.79 21.39
C LYS A 701 -14.92 55.29 21.44
N GLU A 702 -14.16 54.42 22.11
CA GLU A 702 -14.30 54.01 23.54
C GLU A 702 -15.72 53.47 23.82
N GLN A 703 -15.94 52.15 23.93
CA GLN A 703 -15.60 51.18 25.01
C GLN A 703 -16.48 51.29 26.28
N GLU A 704 -16.70 50.11 26.88
CA GLU A 704 -17.39 49.80 28.15
C GLU A 704 -18.94 49.69 28.15
N GLU A 705 -19.44 49.00 29.19
CA GLU A 705 -20.83 48.71 29.59
C GLU A 705 -21.76 47.90 28.64
N LYS A 706 -21.51 46.60 28.46
CA LYS A 706 -22.11 45.53 29.33
C LYS A 706 -21.78 44.10 28.87
#